data_AF-A0A9Q9UCX8-F1
#
_entry.id   AF-A0A9Q9UCX8-F1
#
_cell.length_a   1.000
_cell.length_b   1.000
_cell.length_c   1.000
_cell.angle_alpha   90.00
_cell.angle_beta   90.00
_cell.angle_gamma   90.00
#
_symmetry.space_group_name_H-M   'P 1'
#
loop_
_entity.id
_entity.type
_entity.pdbx_description
1 polymer ?
#
loop_
_entity_poly.entity_id
_entity_poly.type
_entity_poly.pdbx_seq_one_letter_code
_entity_poly.pdbx_strand_id
1 'polypeptide(L)'
;MSCAASVRTVFTSQYDQLQRQDIIKLAMSQNNPMSTLANGQPSENPGSVQQVRYGKSNGGLIVLSDTQTIEVLAHFARERIPERSVHAKAAGAFGEFEVLEDISHLTDADFLTGIGKKTKLLTRISTVGGEKGSSDTVRDVRGWATKFYTEEGIQDFVFNDLPVFFIRDPIKFPSMNRSHKRHPQTNVPDNTMFWDFHLNNPEGIHALMHLFGQRGIPASLRNINGFSVHTYTLNKADGSYVYVKWHFRPDDGIKTMDADTAQRLAGSEPDYHVKDLFKAIEKGDFPSWGVYIQVMQPDEVKDAPIDVFDDTYTWPFEKYPLRLVGRMTLTKNLNNYFQDLEQACFSPSNMVPGIGPSADPVLQARMFSYPDAHRYRVGPNYFQLPCNKPINKVYAPYVRDGPGTINGNYGGDPDYVGSELRPVSMSKRVQVPTHEDWSGHVTAFATSITDKDFEQPRALWKIICKEPKGKEQFLHNILPTLSDIPDKMKDQVIEYFGRVDRDLKACLKEGATALTWKMAPVSFLDCPQEIQLHVAEFVSQGDLARFSLTCRALHSLTEPLIYSSVKFEWTREFHPPITQLLQLLRTLLERPNLRPLIRHADFEGYGFINEIGSYRSDWTEETPDPPPVIPEVPESELSVAIWSTGVSKPTAEQWNTKVQSGSAEASVAVLVSLLPNLERLCLSSNWTNDTHFLGSMFRVALCEKPQHATKVEIPPFSSLKRVSFAPMFDEERHLDPSNTADALALFYLPNIENLSVSIDNPTNFTWPSSSPPEPTSLESLEIFRLRESRLAPVLAATTNLKKLQYNWMYRPDLDKEVSKHVVMLDVMSEALFETKNSLEELEITAETFPALSHGEYEPPGIAFHGSIVRLREMHKLKTLHIPWTFLTGSKGFSTGPGLIGAAVPPTVEHLALDGFFMWSEDDDYEEDPDELMVEGFAEELESGALLHVKSLKSVCLPGSLYIGGLSDICENKMRALEDQFGLALSYDKRRE
;
A
#
# COMPACT_ATOMS: atom_id res chain seq x y z
N MET A 1 15.69 68.24 -15.91
CA MET A 1 15.52 67.64 -17.25
C MET A 1 16.41 66.39 -17.30
N SER A 2 16.17 65.33 -16.53
CA SER A 2 15.05 64.36 -16.55
C SER A 2 14.78 63.74 -17.92
N CYS A 3 14.92 62.41 -17.97
CA CYS A 3 14.53 61.47 -19.03
C CYS A 3 15.40 61.37 -20.29
N ALA A 4 16.50 60.59 -20.22
CA ALA A 4 16.99 59.78 -21.35
C ALA A 4 18.07 58.74 -20.92
N ALA A 5 17.83 57.96 -19.86
CA ALA A 5 18.74 56.87 -19.47
C ALA A 5 17.99 55.76 -18.71
N SER A 6 16.94 55.19 -19.33
CA SER A 6 16.15 54.12 -18.70
C SER A 6 15.39 53.28 -19.73
N VAL A 7 16.02 52.93 -20.86
CA VAL A 7 15.42 51.95 -21.80
C VAL A 7 16.53 51.15 -22.47
N ARG A 8 17.11 50.16 -21.77
CA ARG A 8 17.82 49.04 -22.44
C ARG A 8 18.18 47.83 -21.56
N THR A 9 17.68 47.73 -20.33
CA THR A 9 18.03 46.61 -19.41
C THR A 9 16.81 45.92 -18.79
N VAL A 10 15.65 45.92 -19.47
CA VAL A 10 14.39 45.38 -18.90
C VAL A 10 13.88 44.12 -19.62
N PHE A 11 14.37 43.80 -20.83
CA PHE A 11 13.74 42.77 -21.66
C PHE A 11 14.09 41.31 -21.33
N THR A 12 15.17 41.03 -20.58
CA THR A 12 15.57 39.63 -20.26
C THR A 12 15.20 39.17 -18.85
N SER A 13 14.85 40.08 -17.93
CA SER A 13 14.27 39.72 -16.62
C SER A 13 12.74 39.63 -16.66
N GLN A 14 12.10 40.33 -17.60
CA GLN A 14 10.65 40.31 -17.73
C GLN A 14 10.11 38.95 -18.17
N TYR A 15 10.79 38.16 -19.01
CA TYR A 15 10.18 36.92 -19.52
C TYR A 15 9.99 35.83 -18.44
N ASP A 16 10.99 35.60 -17.59
CA ASP A 16 10.88 34.66 -16.44
C ASP A 16 9.98 35.22 -15.33
N GLN A 17 10.01 36.53 -15.08
CA GLN A 17 9.09 37.17 -14.14
C GLN A 17 7.66 37.19 -14.66
N LEU A 18 7.43 37.35 -15.96
CA LEU A 18 6.12 37.30 -16.61
C LEU A 18 5.59 35.88 -16.59
N GLN A 19 6.35 34.86 -16.97
CA GLN A 19 5.87 33.47 -16.88
C GLN A 19 5.55 33.04 -15.44
N ARG A 20 6.39 33.39 -14.45
CA ARG A 20 6.06 33.13 -13.03
C ARG A 20 4.89 33.97 -12.55
N GLN A 21 4.79 35.25 -12.92
CA GLN A 21 3.66 36.10 -12.57
C GLN A 21 2.36 35.64 -13.24
N ASP A 22 2.42 35.09 -14.45
CA ASP A 22 1.26 34.63 -15.20
C ASP A 22 0.77 33.29 -14.66
N ILE A 23 1.67 32.35 -14.32
CA ILE A 23 1.31 31.12 -13.59
C ILE A 23 0.72 31.45 -12.21
N ILE A 24 1.33 32.38 -11.47
CA ILE A 24 0.79 32.83 -10.17
C ILE A 24 -0.55 33.55 -10.36
N LYS A 25 -0.73 34.37 -11.40
CA LYS A 25 -2.01 35.02 -11.72
C LYS A 25 -3.07 34.02 -12.17
N LEU A 26 -2.72 32.97 -12.89
CA LEU A 26 -3.61 31.86 -13.28
C LEU A 26 -4.01 31.03 -12.06
N ALA A 27 -3.07 30.77 -11.14
CA ALA A 27 -3.36 30.09 -9.88
C ALA A 27 -4.14 30.95 -8.88
N MET A 28 -4.03 32.28 -8.97
CA MET A 28 -4.73 33.26 -8.13
C MET A 28 -6.01 33.84 -8.76
N SER A 29 -6.30 33.54 -10.04
CA SER A 29 -7.53 34.01 -10.67
C SER A 29 -8.71 33.16 -10.21
N GLN A 30 -9.75 33.81 -9.69
CA GLN A 30 -11.02 33.14 -9.32
C GLN A 30 -11.76 32.55 -10.53
N ASN A 31 -11.30 32.82 -11.76
CA ASN A 31 -11.84 32.23 -12.99
C ASN A 31 -10.94 31.08 -13.45
N ASN A 32 -11.55 29.98 -13.88
CA ASN A 32 -10.84 28.88 -14.51
C ASN A 32 -10.05 29.35 -15.74
N PRO A 33 -8.82 28.86 -15.95
CA PRO A 33 -8.02 29.23 -17.10
C PRO A 33 -8.66 28.74 -18.41
N MET A 34 -8.63 29.56 -19.45
CA MET A 34 -9.11 29.18 -20.78
C MET A 34 -8.14 28.20 -21.43
N SER A 35 -8.63 27.03 -21.83
CA SER A 35 -7.84 26.06 -22.60
C SER A 35 -7.47 26.64 -23.97
N THR A 36 -6.25 26.38 -24.42
CA THR A 36 -5.74 26.84 -25.71
C THR A 36 -5.00 25.73 -26.45
N LEU A 37 -4.87 25.90 -27.77
CA LEU A 37 -3.89 25.19 -28.58
C LEU A 37 -2.48 25.70 -28.27
N ALA A 38 -1.45 24.96 -28.69
CA ALA A 38 -0.05 25.31 -28.43
C ALA A 38 0.37 26.71 -28.95
N ASN A 39 -0.35 27.26 -29.93
CA ASN A 39 -0.13 28.62 -30.46
C ASN A 39 -0.93 29.71 -29.72
N GLY A 40 -1.67 29.37 -28.66
CA GLY A 40 -2.49 30.29 -27.87
C GLY A 40 -3.93 30.50 -28.37
N GLN A 41 -4.36 29.83 -29.44
CA GLN A 41 -5.76 29.89 -29.89
C GLN A 41 -6.70 29.25 -28.86
N PRO A 42 -7.82 29.87 -28.46
CA PRO A 42 -8.81 29.26 -27.58
C PRO A 42 -9.33 27.91 -28.12
N SER A 43 -9.38 26.90 -27.25
CA SER A 43 -10.01 25.61 -27.53
C SER A 43 -11.45 25.62 -27.03
N GLU A 44 -12.40 25.30 -27.90
CA GLU A 44 -13.81 25.15 -27.52
C GLU A 44 -14.03 23.94 -26.60
N ASN A 45 -13.29 22.85 -26.84
CA ASN A 45 -13.33 21.62 -26.04
C ASN A 45 -11.98 20.87 -26.14
N PRO A 46 -11.20 20.76 -25.04
CA PRO A 46 -9.90 20.09 -25.04
C PRO A 46 -9.98 18.57 -25.24
N GLY A 47 -11.15 17.95 -25.05
CA GLY A 47 -11.40 16.53 -25.29
C GLY A 47 -12.01 16.21 -26.66
N SER A 48 -12.22 17.22 -27.52
CA SER A 48 -12.82 17.01 -28.84
C SER A 48 -11.79 16.63 -29.90
N VAL A 49 -12.26 15.90 -30.91
CA VAL A 49 -11.51 15.54 -32.12
C VAL A 49 -12.37 15.90 -33.32
N GLN A 50 -11.82 16.60 -34.31
CA GLN A 50 -12.50 16.89 -35.57
C GLN A 50 -12.56 15.62 -36.41
N GLN A 51 -13.78 15.17 -36.70
CA GLN A 51 -14.01 13.92 -37.40
C GLN A 51 -15.31 13.93 -38.20
N VAL A 52 -15.36 13.16 -39.28
CA VAL A 52 -16.59 12.85 -40.02
C VAL A 52 -17.15 11.53 -39.48
N ARG A 53 -18.32 11.58 -38.82
CA ARG A 53 -18.94 10.39 -38.20
C ARG A 53 -19.96 9.72 -39.13
N TYR A 54 -20.06 8.38 -39.06
CA TYR A 54 -21.14 7.64 -39.69
C TYR A 54 -22.30 7.44 -38.70
N GLY A 55 -23.29 8.34 -38.76
CA GLY A 55 -24.44 8.32 -37.84
C GLY A 55 -24.10 8.74 -36.40
N LYS A 56 -25.05 8.54 -35.47
CA LYS A 56 -24.90 8.89 -34.04
C LYS A 56 -24.25 7.79 -33.20
N SER A 57 -24.16 6.56 -33.71
CA SER A 57 -23.77 5.37 -32.92
C SER A 57 -22.44 4.72 -33.31
N ASN A 58 -21.85 5.03 -34.47
CA ASN A 58 -20.61 4.39 -34.94
C ASN A 58 -19.46 5.40 -35.14
N GLY A 59 -18.23 4.88 -35.35
CA GLY A 59 -16.97 5.63 -35.39
C GLY A 59 -16.87 6.76 -36.44
N GLY A 60 -15.72 7.43 -36.49
CA GLY A 60 -15.49 8.57 -37.38
C GLY A 60 -14.08 8.66 -37.97
N LEU A 61 -13.97 9.33 -39.11
CA LEU A 61 -12.70 9.62 -39.79
C LEU A 61 -12.14 10.94 -39.28
N ILE A 62 -10.98 10.89 -38.61
CA ILE A 62 -10.25 12.08 -38.16
C ILE A 62 -9.65 12.79 -39.37
N VAL A 63 -9.68 14.12 -39.37
CA VAL A 63 -9.13 14.95 -40.45
C VAL A 63 -7.77 15.52 -40.06
N LEU A 64 -6.86 15.64 -41.03
CA LEU A 64 -5.53 16.22 -40.82
C LEU A 64 -5.56 17.72 -40.45
N SER A 65 -6.70 18.38 -40.63
CA SER A 65 -6.90 19.76 -40.18
C SER A 65 -7.10 19.90 -38.68
N ASP A 66 -7.25 18.79 -37.94
CA ASP A 66 -7.33 18.79 -36.48
C ASP A 66 -5.97 19.05 -35.83
N THR A 67 -5.58 20.33 -35.82
CA THR A 67 -4.30 20.77 -35.25
C THR A 67 -4.21 20.51 -33.74
N GLN A 68 -5.32 20.49 -33.00
CA GLN A 68 -5.32 20.16 -31.58
C GLN A 68 -4.83 18.73 -31.35
N THR A 69 -5.49 17.78 -31.99
CA THR A 69 -5.16 16.35 -31.85
C THR A 69 -3.72 16.09 -32.31
N ILE A 70 -3.31 16.70 -33.43
CA ILE A 70 -1.94 16.50 -33.97
C ILE A 70 -0.87 17.03 -33.01
N GLU A 71 -1.00 18.28 -32.53
CA GLU A 71 0.02 18.89 -31.68
C GLU A 71 0.11 18.21 -30.31
N VAL A 72 -1.02 17.82 -29.70
CA VAL A 72 -1.03 17.09 -28.41
C VAL A 72 -0.33 15.74 -28.55
N LEU A 73 -0.65 14.95 -29.58
CA LEU A 73 -0.02 13.65 -29.82
C LEU A 73 1.47 13.79 -30.19
N ALA A 74 1.83 14.80 -30.99
CA ALA A 74 3.21 15.06 -31.37
C ALA A 74 4.07 15.49 -30.17
N HIS A 75 3.53 16.28 -29.25
CA HIS A 75 4.22 16.68 -28.03
C HIS A 75 4.39 15.50 -27.06
N PHE A 76 3.34 14.68 -26.86
CA PHE A 76 3.40 13.50 -26.00
C PHE A 76 4.57 12.57 -26.38
N ALA A 77 4.75 12.30 -27.68
CA ALA A 77 5.86 11.49 -28.19
C ALA A 77 7.26 12.09 -27.91
N ARG A 78 7.35 13.34 -27.46
CA ARG A 78 8.60 14.10 -27.23
C ARG A 78 8.80 14.53 -25.78
N GLU A 79 7.96 14.08 -24.86
CA GLU A 79 8.11 14.40 -23.43
C GLU A 79 9.38 13.83 -22.80
N ARG A 80 9.95 12.75 -23.35
CA ARG A 80 11.13 12.08 -22.80
C ARG A 80 12.41 12.64 -23.42
N ILE A 81 13.32 13.08 -22.56
CA ILE A 81 14.73 13.30 -22.88
C ILE A 81 15.55 12.09 -22.41
N PRO A 82 16.78 11.87 -22.92
CA PRO A 82 17.65 10.85 -22.37
C PRO A 82 17.80 11.02 -20.85
N GLU A 83 17.77 9.92 -20.10
CA GLU A 83 18.12 9.97 -18.68
C GLU A 83 19.62 10.23 -18.50
N ARG A 84 20.05 10.51 -17.27
CA ARG A 84 21.49 10.56 -16.98
C ARG A 84 22.06 9.14 -17.06
N SER A 85 23.19 8.96 -17.75
CA SER A 85 23.82 7.64 -17.93
C SER A 85 24.19 6.94 -16.61
N VAL A 86 24.38 7.75 -15.56
CA VAL A 86 24.54 7.35 -14.17
C VAL A 86 23.70 8.31 -13.33
N HIS A 87 23.24 7.88 -12.16
CA HIS A 87 22.42 8.69 -11.28
C HIS A 87 21.06 9.12 -11.86
N ALA A 88 20.37 8.22 -12.58
CA ALA A 88 19.10 8.52 -13.22
C ALA A 88 17.97 8.77 -12.21
N LYS A 89 17.79 7.87 -11.23
CA LYS A 89 16.78 7.97 -10.17
C LYS A 89 17.21 8.94 -9.07
N ALA A 90 16.35 9.89 -8.71
CA ALA A 90 16.70 10.94 -7.75
C ALA A 90 15.50 11.59 -7.06
N ALA A 91 15.77 12.11 -5.87
CA ALA A 91 14.96 13.11 -5.18
C ALA A 91 15.68 14.47 -5.20
N GLY A 92 14.95 15.56 -4.98
CA GLY A 92 15.59 16.87 -4.88
C GLY A 92 14.65 17.95 -4.35
N ALA A 93 15.26 19.04 -3.90
CA ALA A 93 14.56 20.17 -3.31
C ALA A 93 15.39 21.45 -3.39
N PHE A 94 14.71 22.59 -3.29
CA PHE A 94 15.33 23.89 -3.10
C PHE A 94 15.59 24.16 -1.61
N GLY A 95 16.56 25.04 -1.34
CA GLY A 95 16.94 25.40 0.01
C GLY A 95 17.83 26.62 0.07
N GLU A 96 18.47 26.80 1.22
CA GLU A 96 19.42 27.88 1.48
C GLU A 96 20.64 27.35 2.23
N PHE A 97 21.78 27.96 1.96
CA PHE A 97 23.01 27.81 2.74
C PHE A 97 23.28 29.11 3.51
N GLU A 98 23.60 28.98 4.80
CA GLU A 98 23.93 30.08 5.70
C GLU A 98 25.37 29.94 6.19
N VAL A 99 26.18 30.99 6.03
CA VAL A 99 27.55 31.05 6.59
C VAL A 99 27.45 31.21 8.11
N LEU A 100 28.11 30.32 8.85
CA LEU A 100 28.11 30.34 10.32
C LEU A 100 29.48 30.72 10.91
N GLU A 101 30.56 30.48 10.18
CA GLU A 101 31.92 30.77 10.62
C GLU A 101 32.69 31.57 9.57
N ASP A 102 33.60 32.44 10.02
CA ASP A 102 34.42 33.24 9.11
C ASP A 102 35.63 32.44 8.58
N ILE A 103 35.56 32.10 7.29
CA ILE A 103 36.65 31.44 6.55
C ILE A 103 37.29 32.35 5.49
N SER A 104 37.09 33.67 5.57
CA SER A 104 37.67 34.65 4.62
C SER A 104 39.20 34.66 4.60
N HIS A 105 39.83 34.11 5.65
CA HIS A 105 41.27 33.89 5.69
C HIS A 105 41.74 32.78 4.73
N LEU A 106 40.84 31.89 4.25
CA LEU A 106 41.14 30.80 3.32
C LEU A 106 40.68 31.08 1.88
N THR A 107 39.59 31.81 1.72
CA THR A 107 38.95 32.06 0.41
C THR A 107 38.33 33.45 0.35
N ASP A 108 38.26 34.01 -0.84
CA ASP A 108 37.49 35.20 -1.18
C ASP A 108 36.26 34.87 -2.07
N ALA A 109 35.77 33.63 -2.00
CA ALA A 109 34.50 33.24 -2.63
C ALA A 109 33.32 33.94 -1.94
N ASP A 110 32.60 34.79 -2.69
CA ASP A 110 31.64 35.73 -2.12
C ASP A 110 30.54 35.07 -1.27
N PHE A 111 30.06 33.89 -1.68
CA PHE A 111 28.98 33.17 -0.98
C PHE A 111 29.42 32.51 0.35
N LEU A 112 30.73 32.46 0.61
CA LEU A 112 31.34 31.91 1.83
C LEU A 112 31.83 33.02 2.78
N THR A 113 31.84 34.27 2.35
CA THR A 113 32.34 35.40 3.15
C THR A 113 31.20 36.24 3.72
N GLY A 114 31.20 36.42 5.04
CA GLY A 114 30.20 37.18 5.80
C GLY A 114 29.26 36.26 6.57
N ILE A 115 29.46 36.15 7.89
CA ILE A 115 28.60 35.36 8.79
C ILE A 115 27.14 35.82 8.66
N GLY A 116 26.22 34.87 8.58
CA GLY A 116 24.79 35.08 8.37
C GLY A 116 24.39 35.29 6.91
N LYS A 117 25.34 35.36 5.97
CA LYS A 117 25.03 35.46 4.55
C LYS A 117 24.33 34.19 4.07
N LYS A 118 23.23 34.38 3.33
CA LYS A 118 22.40 33.31 2.78
C LYS A 118 22.53 33.20 1.28
N THR A 119 22.64 31.97 0.78
CA THR A 119 22.74 31.66 -0.65
C THR A 119 21.70 30.61 -1.01
N LYS A 120 20.86 30.90 -2.00
CA LYS A 120 19.84 29.95 -2.48
C LYS A 120 20.51 28.78 -3.19
N LEU A 121 19.90 27.61 -3.10
CA LEU A 121 20.42 26.40 -3.72
C LEU A 121 19.35 25.43 -4.20
N LEU A 122 19.76 24.53 -5.08
CA LEU A 122 19.03 23.35 -5.54
C LEU A 122 19.89 22.12 -5.25
N THR A 123 19.35 21.15 -4.53
CA THR A 123 20.01 19.87 -4.24
C THR A 123 19.28 18.72 -4.93
N ARG A 124 20.06 17.81 -5.53
CA ARG A 124 19.62 16.55 -6.16
C ARG A 124 20.41 15.40 -5.54
N ILE A 125 19.70 14.46 -4.91
CA ILE A 125 20.27 13.26 -4.30
C ILE A 125 19.74 12.04 -5.06
N SER A 126 20.61 11.09 -5.40
CA SER A 126 20.32 10.05 -6.40
C SER A 126 20.96 8.71 -6.05
N THR A 127 20.43 7.59 -6.54
CA THR A 127 21.22 6.34 -6.68
C THR A 127 22.24 6.50 -7.82
N VAL A 128 22.98 5.47 -8.23
CA VAL A 128 23.96 5.50 -9.35
C VAL A 128 23.57 4.58 -10.49
N GLY A 129 23.46 3.28 -10.20
CA GLY A 129 23.43 2.21 -11.19
C GLY A 129 22.08 2.09 -11.90
N GLY A 130 20.99 2.18 -11.13
CA GLY A 130 19.62 2.01 -11.63
C GLY A 130 19.16 3.09 -12.60
N GLU A 131 18.31 2.69 -13.54
CA GLU A 131 17.64 3.59 -14.50
C GLU A 131 16.55 4.42 -13.80
N LYS A 132 15.92 5.36 -14.53
CA LYS A 132 14.90 6.26 -13.98
C LYS A 132 13.73 5.57 -13.26
N GLY A 133 13.36 4.36 -13.70
CA GLY A 133 12.29 3.55 -13.11
C GLY A 133 12.75 2.58 -12.02
N SER A 134 14.02 2.62 -11.60
CA SER A 134 14.54 1.77 -10.53
C SER A 134 14.02 2.19 -9.14
N SER A 135 14.25 1.33 -8.14
CA SER A 135 13.89 1.60 -6.76
C SER A 135 14.92 2.50 -6.04
N ASP A 136 14.42 3.36 -5.15
CA ASP A 136 15.22 4.17 -4.22
C ASP A 136 15.96 3.33 -3.16
N THR A 137 15.36 2.25 -2.67
CA THR A 137 15.85 1.47 -1.52
C THR A 137 16.78 0.33 -1.93
N VAL A 138 17.73 0.62 -2.81
CA VAL A 138 18.73 -0.34 -3.30
C VAL A 138 20.12 -0.08 -2.71
N ARG A 139 20.95 -1.13 -2.64
CA ARG A 139 22.36 -1.00 -2.25
C ARG A 139 23.11 -0.28 -3.35
N ASP A 140 23.52 0.94 -3.07
CA ASP A 140 24.20 1.79 -4.04
C ASP A 140 24.87 2.97 -3.33
N VAL A 141 25.79 3.64 -4.01
CA VAL A 141 26.22 4.98 -3.59
C VAL A 141 25.04 5.94 -3.78
N ARG A 142 24.91 6.94 -2.91
CA ARG A 142 24.03 8.08 -3.19
C ARG A 142 24.84 9.24 -3.74
N GLY A 143 24.55 9.62 -4.98
CA GLY A 143 25.04 10.87 -5.55
C GLY A 143 24.45 12.07 -4.82
N TRP A 144 25.28 13.06 -4.53
CA TRP A 144 24.93 14.27 -3.80
C TRP A 144 25.32 15.49 -4.64
N ALA A 145 24.37 16.15 -5.30
CA ALA A 145 24.66 17.35 -6.10
C ALA A 145 23.95 18.58 -5.54
N THR A 146 24.69 19.65 -5.25
CA THR A 146 24.14 20.93 -4.77
C THR A 146 24.63 22.06 -5.65
N LYS A 147 23.69 22.83 -6.20
CA LYS A 147 23.91 24.03 -7.01
C LYS A 147 23.64 25.26 -6.16
N PHE A 148 24.62 26.13 -6.01
CA PHE A 148 24.51 27.41 -5.32
C PHE A 148 24.34 28.53 -6.35
N TYR A 149 23.31 29.35 -6.17
CA TYR A 149 23.05 30.52 -7.00
C TYR A 149 23.70 31.74 -6.33
N THR A 150 24.95 32.05 -6.72
CA THR A 150 25.75 33.12 -6.12
C THR A 150 25.73 34.38 -6.98
N GLU A 151 26.16 35.51 -6.42
CA GLU A 151 26.34 36.77 -7.15
C GLU A 151 27.50 36.70 -8.16
N GLU A 152 28.44 35.77 -7.98
CA GLU A 152 29.59 35.54 -8.87
C GLU A 152 29.34 34.43 -9.90
N GLY A 153 28.11 33.91 -9.99
CA GLY A 153 27.74 32.83 -10.90
C GLY A 153 27.25 31.58 -10.17
N ILE A 154 27.36 30.42 -10.82
CA ILE A 154 26.96 29.13 -10.25
C ILE A 154 28.17 28.43 -9.65
N GLN A 155 28.05 28.00 -8.40
CA GLN A 155 28.93 27.00 -7.80
C GLN A 155 28.20 25.67 -7.71
N ASP A 156 28.74 24.61 -8.30
CA ASP A 156 28.20 23.26 -8.15
C ASP A 156 29.15 22.41 -7.30
N PHE A 157 28.59 21.76 -6.28
CA PHE A 157 29.24 20.67 -5.56
C PHE A 157 28.61 19.36 -6.00
N VAL A 158 29.39 18.53 -6.69
CA VAL A 158 28.94 17.25 -7.26
C VAL A 158 29.67 16.12 -6.56
N PHE A 159 29.09 15.72 -5.44
CA PHE A 159 29.64 14.89 -4.36
C PHE A 159 28.95 13.52 -4.32
N ASN A 160 29.33 12.70 -3.34
CA ASN A 160 28.66 11.42 -3.01
C ASN A 160 28.44 11.30 -1.50
N ASP A 161 27.61 10.36 -1.06
CA ASP A 161 27.39 10.05 0.35
C ASP A 161 28.48 9.20 1.01
N LEU A 162 29.32 8.55 0.20
CA LEU A 162 30.53 7.86 0.64
C LEU A 162 31.75 8.78 0.50
N PRO A 163 32.73 8.71 1.41
CA PRO A 163 33.88 9.62 1.43
C PRO A 163 34.99 9.25 0.43
N VAL A 164 34.85 8.13 -0.28
CA VAL A 164 35.82 7.57 -1.22
C VAL A 164 35.11 6.98 -2.45
N PHE A 165 35.85 6.70 -3.51
CA PHE A 165 35.34 6.14 -4.77
C PHE A 165 35.98 4.81 -5.16
N PHE A 166 35.44 4.16 -6.19
CA PHE A 166 35.87 2.83 -6.64
C PHE A 166 37.13 2.83 -7.51
N ILE A 167 37.54 3.99 -8.03
CA ILE A 167 38.66 4.14 -8.96
C ILE A 167 39.40 5.44 -8.64
N ARG A 168 40.67 5.50 -9.05
CA ARG A 168 41.52 6.70 -9.02
C ARG A 168 42.10 7.06 -10.39
N ASP A 169 41.83 6.24 -11.41
CA ASP A 169 42.19 6.51 -12.81
C ASP A 169 40.91 6.78 -13.61
N PRO A 170 40.71 7.99 -14.17
CA PRO A 170 39.42 8.40 -14.76
C PRO A 170 38.98 7.54 -15.95
N ILE A 171 39.93 6.99 -16.72
CA ILE A 171 39.63 6.16 -17.89
C ILE A 171 38.85 4.88 -17.53
N LYS A 172 38.93 4.44 -16.26
CA LYS A 172 38.20 3.26 -15.76
C LYS A 172 36.72 3.55 -15.48
N PHE A 173 36.30 4.82 -15.41
CA PHE A 173 34.94 5.21 -15.02
C PHE A 173 33.83 4.57 -15.87
N PRO A 174 33.92 4.56 -17.22
CA PRO A 174 32.90 3.89 -18.03
C PRO A 174 32.85 2.38 -17.79
N SER A 175 34.01 1.72 -17.64
CA SER A 175 34.09 0.27 -17.39
C SER A 175 33.52 -0.10 -16.03
N MET A 176 33.84 0.66 -14.98
CA MET A 176 33.31 0.49 -13.63
C MET A 176 31.78 0.57 -13.65
N ASN A 177 31.21 1.65 -14.21
CA ASN A 177 29.75 1.79 -14.24
C ASN A 177 29.05 0.73 -15.10
N ARG A 178 29.66 0.28 -16.20
CA ARG A 178 29.12 -0.83 -16.99
C ARG A 178 29.09 -2.13 -16.20
N SER A 179 30.10 -2.39 -15.36
CA SER A 179 30.14 -3.58 -14.51
C SER A 179 29.06 -3.57 -13.40
N HIS A 180 28.55 -2.40 -13.01
CA HIS A 180 27.47 -2.25 -12.02
C HIS A 180 26.07 -2.18 -12.65
N LYS A 181 25.98 -2.28 -13.98
CA LYS A 181 24.74 -2.15 -14.76
C LYS A 181 24.37 -3.50 -15.38
N ARG A 182 23.68 -3.46 -16.51
CA ARG A 182 23.13 -4.62 -17.19
C ARG A 182 24.17 -5.27 -18.09
N HIS A 183 24.18 -6.61 -18.10
CA HIS A 183 24.96 -7.39 -19.04
C HIS A 183 24.49 -7.12 -20.48
N PRO A 184 25.41 -6.90 -21.44
CA PRO A 184 25.07 -6.33 -22.76
C PRO A 184 24.20 -7.24 -23.63
N GLN A 185 24.22 -8.55 -23.41
CA GLN A 185 23.40 -9.51 -24.18
C GLN A 185 22.04 -9.77 -23.54
N THR A 186 21.99 -9.84 -22.21
CA THR A 186 20.81 -10.33 -21.46
C THR A 186 20.01 -9.19 -20.85
N ASN A 187 20.60 -7.99 -20.78
CA ASN A 187 20.00 -6.80 -20.22
C ASN A 187 19.57 -6.94 -18.74
N VAL A 188 20.23 -7.80 -17.97
CA VAL A 188 20.03 -8.01 -16.53
C VAL A 188 21.31 -7.74 -15.73
N PRO A 189 21.24 -7.38 -14.44
CA PRO A 189 22.43 -7.27 -13.58
C PRO A 189 23.22 -8.59 -13.54
N ASP A 190 24.54 -8.51 -13.42
CA ASP A 190 25.43 -9.67 -13.42
C ASP A 190 26.57 -9.50 -12.41
N ASN A 191 26.55 -10.32 -11.35
CA ASN A 191 27.58 -10.32 -10.30
C ASN A 191 28.95 -10.77 -10.83
N THR A 192 28.99 -11.55 -11.92
CA THR A 192 30.25 -11.96 -12.56
C THR A 192 30.95 -10.74 -13.15
N MET A 193 30.22 -9.85 -13.85
CA MET A 193 30.77 -8.60 -14.36
C MET A 193 31.23 -7.68 -13.23
N PHE A 194 30.41 -7.54 -12.18
CA PHE A 194 30.72 -6.72 -11.01
C PHE A 194 32.04 -7.15 -10.36
N TRP A 195 32.18 -8.45 -10.04
CA TRP A 195 33.36 -8.97 -9.37
C TRP A 195 34.57 -9.06 -10.29
N ASP A 196 34.41 -9.39 -11.58
CA ASP A 196 35.51 -9.38 -12.55
C ASP A 196 36.18 -8.00 -12.63
N PHE A 197 35.40 -6.91 -12.69
CA PHE A 197 35.97 -5.56 -12.70
C PHE A 197 36.79 -5.28 -11.44
N HIS A 198 36.23 -5.53 -10.25
CA HIS A 198 36.88 -5.20 -8.98
C HIS A 198 38.07 -6.09 -8.63
N LEU A 199 38.09 -7.34 -9.10
CA LEU A 199 39.25 -8.21 -8.97
C LEU A 199 40.42 -7.75 -9.85
N ASN A 200 40.13 -7.19 -11.03
CA ASN A 200 41.13 -6.65 -11.95
C ASN A 200 41.47 -5.16 -11.70
N ASN A 201 40.70 -4.48 -10.83
CA ASN A 201 40.90 -3.09 -10.42
C ASN A 201 40.72 -2.96 -8.89
N PRO A 202 41.67 -3.47 -8.09
CA PRO A 202 41.50 -3.66 -6.66
C PRO A 202 41.62 -2.37 -5.81
N GLU A 203 41.84 -1.20 -6.41
CA GLU A 203 41.94 0.07 -5.68
C GLU A 203 40.62 0.46 -4.97
N GLY A 204 39.48 -0.04 -5.47
CA GLY A 204 38.15 0.28 -4.97
C GLY A 204 37.73 -0.44 -3.69
N ILE A 205 38.61 -1.22 -3.04
CA ILE A 205 38.28 -2.01 -1.85
C ILE A 205 37.70 -1.16 -0.73
N HIS A 206 38.18 0.08 -0.55
CA HIS A 206 37.68 0.97 0.49
C HIS A 206 36.21 1.38 0.27
N ALA A 207 35.86 1.71 -0.97
CA ALA A 207 34.48 2.00 -1.35
C ALA A 207 33.58 0.75 -1.24
N LEU A 208 34.08 -0.44 -1.59
CA LEU A 208 33.35 -1.70 -1.42
C LEU A 208 33.04 -2.00 0.05
N MET A 209 33.98 -1.73 0.97
CA MET A 209 33.74 -1.87 2.40
C MET A 209 32.60 -0.96 2.89
N HIS A 210 32.48 0.26 2.35
CA HIS A 210 31.35 1.13 2.63
C HIS A 210 30.05 0.65 1.98
N LEU A 211 30.10 0.24 0.70
CA LEU A 211 28.94 -0.19 -0.07
C LEU A 211 28.26 -1.42 0.55
N PHE A 212 29.03 -2.42 0.99
CA PHE A 212 28.49 -3.61 1.65
C PHE A 212 28.25 -3.42 3.15
N GLY A 213 28.74 -2.33 3.74
CA GLY A 213 28.39 -1.92 5.10
C GLY A 213 26.96 -1.39 5.23
N GLN A 214 26.60 -0.94 6.44
CA GLN A 214 25.24 -0.45 6.75
C GLN A 214 24.88 0.80 5.92
N ARG A 215 25.89 1.64 5.60
CA ARG A 215 25.69 2.89 4.84
C ARG A 215 25.28 2.69 3.39
N GLY A 216 25.45 1.50 2.82
CA GLY A 216 25.06 1.22 1.43
C GLY A 216 23.56 1.32 1.16
N ILE A 217 22.72 1.33 2.21
CA ILE A 217 21.27 1.55 2.10
C ILE A 217 20.83 2.55 3.18
N PRO A 218 20.62 3.83 2.82
CA PRO A 218 20.14 4.82 3.79
C PRO A 218 18.66 4.62 4.12
N ALA A 219 18.30 4.85 5.39
CA ALA A 219 16.90 4.84 5.82
C ALA A 219 16.12 6.03 5.25
N SER A 220 16.80 7.16 5.05
CA SER A 220 16.24 8.37 4.42
C SER A 220 17.40 9.18 3.84
N LEU A 221 17.16 9.90 2.74
CA LEU A 221 18.13 10.84 2.17
C LEU A 221 18.38 12.06 3.07
N ARG A 222 17.52 12.28 4.08
CA ARG A 222 17.71 13.33 5.10
C ARG A 222 18.82 12.99 6.11
N ASN A 223 19.20 11.70 6.17
CA ASN A 223 20.12 11.15 7.16
C ASN A 223 21.39 10.58 6.52
N ILE A 224 21.83 11.14 5.40
CA ILE A 224 23.11 10.79 4.77
C ILE A 224 24.07 11.97 4.85
N ASN A 225 25.36 11.68 4.78
CA ASN A 225 26.37 12.72 4.58
C ASN A 225 26.47 13.08 3.09
N GLY A 226 27.12 14.20 2.79
CA GLY A 226 27.69 14.50 1.48
C GLY A 226 29.19 14.76 1.61
N PHE A 227 30.01 14.10 0.80
CA PHE A 227 31.47 14.22 0.81
C PHE A 227 31.97 14.65 -0.55
N SER A 228 32.96 15.56 -0.57
CA SER A 228 33.57 15.96 -1.83
C SER A 228 34.20 14.82 -2.62
N VAL A 229 34.60 13.76 -1.90
CA VAL A 229 35.48 12.67 -2.35
C VAL A 229 36.84 13.23 -2.76
N HIS A 230 36.85 14.07 -3.78
CA HIS A 230 38.00 14.79 -4.29
C HIS A 230 38.51 15.83 -3.29
N THR A 231 39.79 16.13 -3.46
CA THR A 231 40.40 17.36 -2.92
C THR A 231 40.08 18.53 -3.85
N TYR A 232 39.76 19.68 -3.29
CA TYR A 232 39.56 20.96 -3.97
C TYR A 232 40.56 21.99 -3.45
N THR A 233 40.62 23.17 -4.06
CA THR A 233 41.34 24.32 -3.50
C THR A 233 40.38 25.42 -3.07
N LEU A 234 40.71 26.06 -1.96
CA LEU A 234 40.23 27.41 -1.63
C LEU A 234 41.37 28.39 -1.93
N ASN A 235 41.08 29.48 -2.63
CA ASN A 235 42.10 30.43 -3.05
C ASN A 235 41.66 31.89 -2.89
N LYS A 236 42.63 32.80 -3.00
CA LYS A 236 42.44 34.26 -2.95
C LYS A 236 42.92 34.96 -4.21
N ALA A 237 42.51 36.21 -4.38
CA ALA A 237 42.94 37.08 -5.47
C ALA A 237 44.46 37.35 -5.51
N ASP A 238 45.19 37.17 -4.41
CA ASP A 238 46.66 37.29 -4.35
C ASP A 238 47.40 36.03 -4.86
N GLY A 239 46.67 34.97 -5.19
CA GLY A 239 47.21 33.69 -5.66
C GLY A 239 47.48 32.68 -4.54
N SER A 240 47.33 33.04 -3.26
CA SER A 240 47.43 32.08 -2.16
C SER A 240 46.28 31.08 -2.19
N TYR A 241 46.55 29.83 -1.79
CA TYR A 241 45.57 28.76 -1.77
C TYR A 241 45.87 27.71 -0.69
N VAL A 242 44.84 26.93 -0.35
CA VAL A 242 44.90 25.75 0.51
C VAL A 242 44.10 24.61 -0.12
N TYR A 243 44.46 23.37 0.20
CA TYR A 243 43.69 22.20 -0.21
C TYR A 243 42.59 21.89 0.81
N VAL A 244 41.42 21.47 0.33
CA VAL A 244 40.27 21.16 1.18
C VAL A 244 39.52 19.91 0.74
N LYS A 245 38.93 19.20 1.71
CA LYS A 245 37.82 18.25 1.48
C LYS A 245 36.57 18.77 2.17
N TRP A 246 35.42 18.68 1.49
CA TRP A 246 34.13 19.14 2.00
C TRP A 246 33.33 18.00 2.62
N HIS A 247 32.64 18.29 3.73
CA HIS A 247 31.84 17.34 4.50
C HIS A 247 30.51 17.99 4.90
N PHE A 248 29.40 17.43 4.42
CA PHE A 248 28.04 17.84 4.73
C PHE A 248 27.48 16.77 5.67
N ARG A 249 27.20 17.13 6.93
CA ARG A 249 26.80 16.16 7.96
C ARG A 249 25.36 16.43 8.39
N PRO A 250 24.47 15.42 8.36
CA PRO A 250 23.07 15.62 8.73
C PRO A 250 22.96 15.97 10.20
N ASP A 251 22.19 17.01 10.51
CA ASP A 251 22.00 17.46 11.89
C ASP A 251 21.23 16.40 12.71
N ASP A 252 20.35 15.63 12.06
CA ASP A 252 19.60 14.49 12.63
C ASP A 252 20.40 13.17 12.68
N GLY A 253 21.69 13.21 12.36
CA GLY A 253 22.56 12.03 12.34
C GLY A 253 22.29 11.07 11.18
N ILE A 254 23.10 10.01 11.14
CA ILE A 254 23.09 9.01 10.07
C ILE A 254 22.11 7.89 10.42
N LYS A 255 21.24 7.51 9.48
CA LYS A 255 20.28 6.40 9.64
C LYS A 255 20.31 5.48 8.43
N THR A 256 20.35 4.17 8.67
CA THR A 256 20.49 3.12 7.65
C THR A 256 19.35 2.12 7.74
N MET A 257 19.10 1.37 6.67
CA MET A 257 18.04 0.38 6.56
C MET A 257 18.63 -1.02 6.38
N ASP A 258 18.01 -2.04 6.99
CA ASP A 258 18.40 -3.43 6.75
C ASP A 258 17.99 -3.91 5.34
N ALA A 259 18.71 -4.91 4.82
CA ALA A 259 18.54 -5.35 3.44
C ALA A 259 17.16 -5.96 3.16
N ASP A 260 16.56 -6.68 4.12
CA ASP A 260 15.26 -7.32 3.95
C ASP A 260 14.12 -6.28 3.87
N THR A 261 14.15 -5.28 4.76
CA THR A 261 13.23 -4.13 4.69
C THR A 261 13.41 -3.35 3.39
N ALA A 262 14.65 -3.12 2.98
CA ALA A 262 14.97 -2.42 1.75
C ALA A 262 14.46 -3.15 0.51
N GLN A 263 14.63 -4.48 0.46
CA GLN A 263 14.11 -5.34 -0.60
C GLN A 263 12.58 -5.32 -0.67
N ARG A 264 11.90 -5.40 0.49
CA ARG A 264 10.43 -5.28 0.55
C ARG A 264 9.96 -3.93 0.00
N LEU A 265 10.55 -2.83 0.47
CA LEU A 265 10.22 -1.49 -0.01
C LEU A 265 10.56 -1.30 -1.48
N ALA A 266 11.60 -1.97 -1.99
CA ALA A 266 11.92 -1.90 -3.41
C ALA A 266 10.82 -2.48 -4.30
N GLY A 267 10.05 -3.44 -3.80
CA GLY A 267 8.85 -3.96 -4.47
C GLY A 267 7.59 -3.15 -4.18
N SER A 268 7.33 -2.81 -2.92
CA SER A 268 6.07 -2.17 -2.51
C SER A 268 6.03 -0.66 -2.69
N GLU A 269 7.18 0.01 -2.61
CA GLU A 269 7.31 1.47 -2.67
C GLU A 269 8.65 1.93 -3.32
N PRO A 270 8.81 1.77 -4.64
CA PRO A 270 10.08 2.07 -5.34
C PRO A 270 10.49 3.56 -5.32
N ASP A 271 9.58 4.47 -4.95
CA ASP A 271 9.81 5.92 -4.83
C ASP A 271 9.91 6.38 -3.36
N TYR A 272 10.29 5.47 -2.45
CA TYR A 272 10.27 5.70 -1.00
C TYR A 272 11.06 6.96 -0.58
N HIS A 273 12.29 7.15 -1.07
CA HIS A 273 13.12 8.30 -0.68
C HIS A 273 12.62 9.61 -1.30
N VAL A 274 12.09 9.56 -2.53
CA VAL A 274 11.44 10.72 -3.16
C VAL A 274 10.24 11.19 -2.33
N LYS A 275 9.37 10.25 -1.93
CA LYS A 275 8.19 10.55 -1.10
C LYS A 275 8.56 11.03 0.29
N ASP A 276 9.55 10.42 0.96
CA ASP A 276 10.00 10.83 2.29
C ASP A 276 10.49 12.28 2.28
N LEU A 277 11.39 12.65 1.35
CA LEU A 277 11.91 14.01 1.26
C LEU A 277 10.80 15.02 0.95
N PHE A 278 9.91 14.71 0.01
CA PHE A 278 8.82 15.59 -0.37
C PHE A 278 7.87 15.86 0.81
N LYS A 279 7.42 14.79 1.48
CA LYS A 279 6.48 14.87 2.62
C LYS A 279 7.11 15.57 3.83
N ALA A 280 8.40 15.37 4.08
CA ALA A 280 9.09 16.06 5.18
C ALA A 280 9.05 17.58 4.97
N ILE A 281 9.41 18.05 3.77
CA ILE A 281 9.40 19.48 3.44
C ILE A 281 7.98 20.05 3.44
N GLU A 282 7.00 19.32 2.92
CA GLU A 282 5.58 19.73 2.92
C GLU A 282 5.05 19.96 4.34
N LYS A 283 5.49 19.14 5.31
CA LYS A 283 5.12 19.24 6.72
C LYS A 283 5.93 20.27 7.52
N GLY A 284 6.90 20.96 6.90
CA GLY A 284 7.81 21.88 7.58
C GLY A 284 8.95 21.18 8.36
N ASP A 285 9.12 19.87 8.21
CA ASP A 285 10.22 19.08 8.78
C ASP A 285 11.46 19.18 7.86
N PHE A 286 12.04 20.39 7.83
CA PHE A 286 13.11 20.74 6.90
C PHE A 286 14.44 20.06 7.27
N PRO A 287 14.97 19.16 6.42
CA PRO A 287 16.24 18.53 6.70
C PRO A 287 17.39 19.53 6.54
N SER A 288 18.39 19.41 7.41
CA SER A 288 19.54 20.30 7.47
C SER A 288 20.87 19.57 7.73
N TRP A 289 21.94 20.19 7.25
CA TRP A 289 23.30 19.67 7.32
C TRP A 289 24.28 20.76 7.71
N GLY A 290 25.07 20.54 8.76
CA GLY A 290 26.30 21.28 9.00
C GLY A 290 27.31 21.04 7.87
N VAL A 291 27.86 22.11 7.32
CA VAL A 291 28.87 22.10 6.25
C VAL A 291 30.23 22.37 6.85
N TYR A 292 31.16 21.44 6.65
CA TYR A 292 32.50 21.45 7.21
C TYR A 292 33.56 21.29 6.13
N ILE A 293 34.78 21.71 6.44
CA ILE A 293 35.98 21.47 5.63
C ILE A 293 37.11 20.88 6.48
N GLN A 294 37.88 19.99 5.86
CA GLN A 294 39.27 19.73 6.28
C GLN A 294 40.18 20.66 5.48
N VAL A 295 41.28 21.12 6.06
CA VAL A 295 42.21 22.08 5.43
C VAL A 295 43.62 21.55 5.51
N MET A 296 44.34 21.60 4.39
CA MET A 296 45.75 21.23 4.27
C MET A 296 46.51 22.35 3.54
N GLN A 297 47.65 22.75 4.10
CA GLN A 297 48.54 23.73 3.47
C GLN A 297 49.33 23.08 2.32
N PRO A 298 49.65 23.81 1.24
CA PRO A 298 50.34 23.23 0.08
C PRO A 298 51.69 22.59 0.42
N ASP A 299 52.43 23.11 1.39
CA ASP A 299 53.73 22.59 1.83
C ASP A 299 53.63 21.27 2.62
N GLU A 300 52.45 20.91 3.11
CA GLU A 300 52.19 19.64 3.81
C GLU A 300 52.01 18.44 2.87
N VAL A 301 51.74 18.68 1.57
CA VAL A 301 51.43 17.63 0.59
C VAL A 301 52.58 16.61 0.47
N LYS A 302 53.82 17.10 0.40
CA LYS A 302 55.03 16.26 0.28
C LYS A 302 55.24 15.28 1.45
N ASP A 303 54.70 15.64 2.63
CA ASP A 303 54.83 14.89 3.88
C ASP A 303 53.51 14.19 4.24
N ALA A 304 52.53 14.16 3.33
CA ALA A 304 51.26 13.49 3.53
C ALA A 304 51.45 11.95 3.57
N PRO A 305 50.78 11.24 4.50
CA PRO A 305 50.94 9.79 4.62
C PRO A 305 50.32 9.00 3.45
N ILE A 306 49.42 9.66 2.71
CA ILE A 306 48.62 9.15 1.59
C ILE A 306 48.75 10.12 0.42
N ASP A 307 48.41 9.65 -0.78
CA ASP A 307 48.17 10.54 -1.91
C ASP A 307 46.89 11.35 -1.64
N VAL A 308 47.04 12.67 -1.57
CA VAL A 308 45.93 13.57 -1.23
C VAL A 308 44.99 13.81 -2.40
N PHE A 309 45.39 13.43 -3.61
CA PHE A 309 44.63 13.56 -4.86
C PHE A 309 44.01 12.23 -5.31
N ASP A 310 44.13 11.18 -4.48
CA ASP A 310 43.57 9.86 -4.73
C ASP A 310 42.22 9.69 -4.01
N ASP A 311 41.17 9.49 -4.82
CA ASP A 311 39.79 9.33 -4.38
C ASP A 311 39.50 8.05 -3.59
N THR A 312 40.44 7.11 -3.53
CA THR A 312 40.30 5.89 -2.73
C THR A 312 40.69 6.09 -1.26
N TYR A 313 41.23 7.28 -0.92
CA TYR A 313 41.66 7.63 0.44
C TYR A 313 40.85 8.78 1.08
N THR A 314 40.69 8.66 2.41
CA THR A 314 40.21 9.72 3.29
C THR A 314 41.37 10.43 3.99
N TRP A 315 41.19 11.70 4.35
CA TRP A 315 42.17 12.43 5.16
C TRP A 315 41.96 12.14 6.65
N PRO A 316 43.01 11.77 7.41
CA PRO A 316 42.86 11.46 8.83
C PRO A 316 42.34 12.67 9.64
N PHE A 317 41.21 12.50 10.34
CA PHE A 317 40.60 13.56 11.15
C PHE A 317 41.50 14.06 12.28
N GLU A 318 42.40 13.21 12.80
CA GLU A 318 43.36 13.57 13.85
C GLU A 318 44.38 14.61 13.37
N LYS A 319 44.79 14.54 12.09
CA LYS A 319 45.74 15.48 11.49
C LYS A 319 45.03 16.68 10.87
N TYR A 320 43.90 16.43 10.22
CA TYR A 320 43.11 17.45 9.52
C TYR A 320 41.68 17.47 10.10
N PRO A 321 41.44 18.17 11.23
CA PRO A 321 40.13 18.18 11.88
C PRO A 321 39.08 18.93 11.05
N LEU A 322 37.81 18.57 11.25
CA LEU A 322 36.67 19.27 10.64
C LEU A 322 36.53 20.69 11.21
N ARG A 323 36.39 21.67 10.32
CA ARG A 323 36.09 23.07 10.65
C ARG A 323 34.72 23.42 10.09
N LEU A 324 33.83 23.94 10.94
CA LEU A 324 32.51 24.39 10.51
C LEU A 324 32.65 25.59 9.57
N VAL A 325 31.82 25.62 8.53
CA VAL A 325 31.72 26.75 7.58
C VAL A 325 30.32 27.35 7.65
N GLY A 326 29.30 26.50 7.61
CA GLY A 326 27.91 26.95 7.54
C GLY A 326 26.92 25.82 7.71
N ARG A 327 25.67 26.08 7.35
CA ARG A 327 24.59 25.10 7.38
C ARG A 327 23.75 25.18 6.12
N MET A 328 23.43 24.02 5.56
CA MET A 328 22.51 23.86 4.43
C MET A 328 21.16 23.38 4.96
N THR A 329 20.05 24.00 4.55
CA THR A 329 18.69 23.55 4.88
C THR A 329 17.83 23.50 3.63
N LEU A 330 17.14 22.37 3.39
CA LEU A 330 16.20 22.23 2.28
C LEU A 330 14.79 22.61 2.75
N THR A 331 14.22 23.65 2.16
CA THR A 331 13.03 24.33 2.68
C THR A 331 11.85 24.37 1.70
N LYS A 332 12.07 23.97 0.43
CA LYS A 332 11.02 24.07 -0.59
C LYS A 332 11.07 22.92 -1.60
N ASN A 333 9.91 22.28 -1.79
CA ASN A 333 9.72 21.28 -2.83
C ASN A 333 9.80 21.88 -4.25
N LEU A 334 10.10 21.01 -5.22
CA LEU A 334 10.11 21.35 -6.64
C LEU A 334 8.70 21.74 -7.09
N ASN A 335 8.57 22.72 -7.99
CA ASN A 335 7.25 23.05 -8.55
C ASN A 335 6.89 22.08 -9.67
N ASN A 336 7.89 21.69 -10.48
CA ASN A 336 7.76 20.66 -11.49
C ASN A 336 9.03 19.82 -11.53
N TYR A 337 8.92 18.51 -11.27
CA TYR A 337 10.08 17.62 -11.20
C TYR A 337 10.90 17.62 -12.50
N PHE A 338 10.24 17.63 -13.66
CA PHE A 338 10.94 17.58 -14.95
C PHE A 338 11.76 18.85 -15.20
N GLN A 339 11.14 20.02 -15.06
CA GLN A 339 11.80 21.30 -15.27
C GLN A 339 12.86 21.59 -14.21
N ASP A 340 12.52 21.41 -12.92
CA ASP A 340 13.37 21.84 -11.82
C ASP A 340 14.49 20.83 -11.51
N LEU A 341 14.27 19.52 -11.74
CA LEU A 341 15.23 18.46 -11.35
C LEU A 341 15.72 17.59 -12.52
N GLU A 342 14.83 17.11 -13.39
CA GLU A 342 15.26 16.27 -14.53
C GLU A 342 16.17 17.07 -15.47
N GLN A 343 15.82 18.32 -15.78
CA GLN A 343 16.62 19.22 -16.64
C GLN A 343 17.79 19.91 -15.91
N ALA A 344 17.91 19.77 -14.59
CA ALA A 344 19.02 20.37 -13.84
C ALA A 344 20.38 19.76 -14.25
N CYS A 345 21.37 20.61 -14.46
CA CYS A 345 22.70 20.25 -14.92
C CYS A 345 23.74 20.73 -13.89
N PHE A 346 24.45 19.79 -13.27
CA PHE A 346 25.45 20.06 -12.24
C PHE A 346 26.82 19.68 -12.79
N SER A 347 27.80 20.58 -12.74
CA SER A 347 29.14 20.29 -13.23
C SER A 347 30.19 20.69 -12.21
N PRO A 348 31.16 19.83 -11.86
CA PRO A 348 32.27 20.25 -11.01
C PRO A 348 33.12 21.35 -11.67
N SER A 349 33.00 21.59 -12.98
CA SER A 349 33.64 22.75 -13.64
C SER A 349 32.98 24.09 -13.32
N ASN A 350 31.79 24.11 -12.75
CA ASN A 350 31.12 25.34 -12.31
C ASN A 350 31.66 25.72 -10.94
N MET A 351 32.78 26.43 -10.96
CA MET A 351 33.40 26.97 -9.76
C MET A 351 33.39 28.50 -9.81
N VAL A 352 32.91 29.11 -8.74
CA VAL A 352 33.02 30.56 -8.59
C VAL A 352 34.46 30.92 -8.21
N PRO A 353 34.90 32.15 -8.52
CA PRO A 353 36.20 32.61 -8.05
C PRO A 353 36.39 32.38 -6.54
N GLY A 354 37.57 31.88 -6.14
CA GLY A 354 37.92 31.57 -4.75
C GLY A 354 37.77 30.09 -4.39
N ILE A 355 37.22 29.30 -5.32
CA ILE A 355 37.23 27.83 -5.31
C ILE A 355 37.87 27.35 -6.61
N GLY A 356 38.72 26.34 -6.53
CA GLY A 356 39.40 25.75 -7.69
C GLY A 356 39.51 24.22 -7.61
N PRO A 357 39.82 23.56 -8.73
CA PRO A 357 40.09 22.13 -8.74
C PRO A 357 41.44 21.82 -8.08
N SER A 358 41.67 20.57 -7.68
CA SER A 358 43.01 20.07 -7.33
C SER A 358 43.64 19.28 -8.49
N ALA A 359 44.79 18.66 -8.24
CA ALA A 359 45.49 17.79 -9.19
C ALA A 359 44.86 16.38 -9.34
N ASP A 360 43.75 16.12 -8.66
CA ASP A 360 43.02 14.86 -8.75
C ASP A 360 42.60 14.55 -10.21
N PRO A 361 43.12 13.47 -10.81
CA PRO A 361 42.87 13.16 -12.22
C PRO A 361 41.41 12.80 -12.51
N VAL A 362 40.68 12.26 -11.53
CA VAL A 362 39.25 11.96 -11.67
C VAL A 362 38.46 13.26 -11.65
N LEU A 363 38.72 14.17 -10.71
CA LEU A 363 38.10 15.49 -10.70
C LEU A 363 38.37 16.24 -12.02
N GLN A 364 39.61 16.23 -12.50
CA GLN A 364 40.01 16.87 -13.76
C GLN A 364 39.20 16.35 -14.95
N ALA A 365 39.05 15.02 -15.08
CA ALA A 365 38.25 14.43 -16.14
C ALA A 365 36.75 14.78 -16.03
N ARG A 366 36.21 14.82 -14.80
CA ARG A 366 34.80 15.17 -14.56
C ARG A 366 34.47 16.60 -15.02
N MET A 367 35.41 17.54 -14.94
CA MET A 367 35.18 18.90 -15.43
C MET A 367 34.85 18.95 -16.94
N PHE A 368 35.36 18.01 -17.72
CA PHE A 368 34.98 17.83 -19.13
C PHE A 368 33.67 17.03 -19.29
N SER A 369 33.58 15.87 -18.61
CA SER A 369 32.52 14.90 -18.87
C SER A 369 31.10 15.42 -18.58
N TYR A 370 30.92 16.23 -17.52
CA TYR A 370 29.59 16.68 -17.14
C TYR A 370 28.99 17.69 -18.13
N PRO A 371 29.67 18.78 -18.53
CA PRO A 371 29.16 19.69 -19.56
C PRO A 371 28.90 18.99 -20.89
N ASP A 372 29.73 18.02 -21.27
CA ASP A 372 29.53 17.23 -22.49
C ASP A 372 28.22 16.42 -22.43
N ALA A 373 28.00 15.67 -21.35
CA ALA A 373 26.77 14.92 -21.14
C ALA A 373 25.53 15.83 -21.12
N HIS A 374 25.62 17.04 -20.57
CA HIS A 374 24.52 18.02 -20.57
C HIS A 374 24.13 18.47 -21.98
N ARG A 375 25.12 18.75 -22.84
CA ARG A 375 24.88 19.17 -24.23
C ARG A 375 24.14 18.11 -25.03
N TYR A 376 24.43 16.83 -24.80
CA TYR A 376 23.72 15.71 -25.42
C TYR A 376 22.32 15.52 -24.81
N ARG A 377 22.23 15.45 -23.49
CA ARG A 377 21.02 15.03 -22.77
C ARG A 377 19.90 16.08 -22.81
N VAL A 378 20.25 17.35 -22.60
CA VAL A 378 19.30 18.45 -22.45
C VAL A 378 19.34 19.37 -23.67
N GLY A 379 20.54 19.60 -24.21
CA GLY A 379 20.77 20.39 -25.41
C GLY A 379 21.90 21.41 -25.24
N PRO A 380 22.42 21.97 -26.33
CA PRO A 380 23.59 22.86 -26.31
C PRO A 380 23.44 24.09 -25.40
N ASN A 381 22.21 24.60 -25.29
CA ASN A 381 21.86 25.80 -24.51
C ASN A 381 21.23 25.48 -23.13
N TYR A 382 21.51 24.32 -22.54
CA TYR A 382 20.96 23.89 -21.25
C TYR A 382 21.12 24.92 -20.11
N PHE A 383 22.17 25.75 -20.15
CA PHE A 383 22.46 26.79 -19.16
C PHE A 383 21.48 27.96 -19.20
N GLN A 384 20.66 28.07 -20.25
CA GLN A 384 19.60 29.08 -20.36
C GLN A 384 18.31 28.66 -19.65
N LEU A 385 18.16 27.37 -19.32
CA LEU A 385 16.96 26.84 -18.65
C LEU A 385 16.84 27.38 -17.22
N PRO A 386 15.61 27.62 -16.70
CA PRO A 386 15.41 28.28 -15.40
C PRO A 386 16.16 27.66 -14.22
N CYS A 387 16.24 26.33 -14.13
CA CYS A 387 16.95 25.64 -13.05
C CYS A 387 18.48 25.75 -13.12
N ASN A 388 19.03 26.05 -14.30
CA ASN A 388 20.47 26.13 -14.56
C ASN A 388 20.98 27.57 -14.70
N LYS A 389 20.07 28.52 -14.89
CA LYS A 389 20.39 29.92 -15.15
C LYS A 389 21.00 30.59 -13.91
N PRO A 390 22.16 31.27 -14.05
CA PRO A 390 22.72 32.09 -12.98
C PRO A 390 21.80 33.25 -12.59
N ILE A 391 21.84 33.66 -11.32
CA ILE A 391 21.08 34.83 -10.83
C ILE A 391 21.72 36.15 -11.25
N ASN A 392 23.04 36.16 -11.44
CA ASN A 392 23.78 37.33 -11.85
C ASN A 392 23.58 37.62 -13.35
N LYS A 393 23.89 38.86 -13.76
CA LYS A 393 23.77 39.26 -15.17
C LYS A 393 24.84 38.58 -16.01
N VAL A 394 24.46 37.57 -16.77
CA VAL A 394 25.34 36.88 -17.72
C VAL A 394 25.54 37.74 -18.98
N TYR A 395 26.80 38.02 -19.31
CA TYR A 395 27.20 38.65 -20.57
C TYR A 395 28.37 37.89 -21.18
N ALA A 396 28.05 36.89 -22.02
CA ALA A 396 29.02 36.06 -22.73
C ALA A 396 28.91 36.31 -24.25
N PRO A 397 29.43 37.44 -24.76
CA PRO A 397 29.23 37.87 -26.14
C PRO A 397 29.94 36.98 -27.18
N TYR A 398 30.60 35.89 -26.82
CA TYR A 398 31.26 34.99 -27.77
C TYR A 398 30.58 33.60 -27.84
N VAL A 399 29.48 33.42 -27.09
CA VAL A 399 28.63 32.23 -27.11
C VAL A 399 27.31 32.64 -27.77
N ARG A 400 27.02 32.10 -28.96
CA ARG A 400 25.87 32.47 -29.81
C ARG A 400 25.15 31.24 -30.35
N ASP A 401 23.92 31.47 -30.78
CA ASP A 401 23.09 30.54 -31.57
C ASP A 401 22.90 29.18 -30.87
N GLY A 402 22.68 28.14 -31.67
CA GLY A 402 22.41 26.78 -31.22
C GLY A 402 20.92 26.51 -30.96
N PRO A 403 20.48 25.24 -31.08
CA PRO A 403 19.12 24.83 -30.76
C PRO A 403 18.66 25.30 -29.37
N GLY A 404 17.40 25.72 -29.26
CA GLY A 404 16.80 26.11 -27.97
C GLY A 404 17.31 27.43 -27.39
N THR A 405 17.82 28.36 -28.21
CA THR A 405 18.20 29.70 -27.76
C THR A 405 16.97 30.52 -27.37
N ILE A 406 16.91 30.97 -26.11
CA ILE A 406 15.75 31.67 -25.52
C ILE A 406 16.11 32.97 -24.82
N ASN A 407 17.40 33.35 -24.76
CA ASN A 407 17.89 34.53 -24.04
C ASN A 407 18.03 35.80 -24.91
N GLY A 408 17.54 35.78 -26.16
CA GLY A 408 17.67 36.88 -27.12
C GLY A 408 19.04 36.99 -27.82
N ASN A 409 19.95 36.03 -27.58
CA ASN A 409 21.21 35.85 -28.30
C ASN A 409 22.12 37.10 -28.39
N TYR A 410 22.00 38.02 -27.43
CA TYR A 410 22.71 39.31 -27.39
C TYR A 410 22.45 40.25 -28.59
N GLY A 411 21.42 39.98 -29.41
CA GLY A 411 21.04 40.82 -30.54
C GLY A 411 22.19 41.01 -31.55
N GLY A 412 22.43 42.26 -31.96
CA GLY A 412 23.48 42.63 -32.91
C GLY A 412 24.85 42.93 -32.30
N ASP A 413 25.12 42.50 -31.07
CA ASP A 413 26.42 42.70 -30.43
C ASP A 413 27.53 41.94 -31.17
N PRO A 414 28.73 42.53 -31.34
CA PRO A 414 29.88 41.83 -31.89
C PRO A 414 30.15 40.51 -31.18
N ASP A 415 30.36 39.45 -31.96
CA ASP A 415 30.52 38.07 -31.50
C ASP A 415 31.96 37.55 -31.55
N TYR A 416 32.94 38.47 -31.68
CA TYR A 416 34.36 38.18 -31.70
C TYR A 416 35.15 39.00 -30.67
N VAL A 417 36.25 38.42 -30.17
CA VAL A 417 37.10 39.02 -29.13
C VAL A 417 37.79 40.29 -29.63
N GLY A 418 37.93 41.28 -28.73
CA GLY A 418 38.69 42.51 -29.02
C GLY A 418 37.97 43.55 -29.89
N SER A 419 36.66 43.42 -30.12
CA SER A 419 35.91 44.45 -30.86
C SER A 419 35.86 45.78 -30.10
N GLU A 420 36.23 46.88 -30.77
CA GLU A 420 36.07 48.24 -30.25
C GLU A 420 34.65 48.80 -30.45
N LEU A 421 33.82 48.16 -31.29
CA LEU A 421 32.43 48.56 -31.51
C LEU A 421 31.59 48.41 -30.23
N ARG A 422 31.96 47.45 -29.38
CA ARG A 422 31.39 47.26 -28.05
C ARG A 422 32.46 46.73 -27.08
N PRO A 423 33.20 47.63 -26.40
CA PRO A 423 34.25 47.23 -25.47
C PRO A 423 33.69 46.43 -24.28
N VAL A 424 34.45 45.42 -23.84
CA VAL A 424 34.12 44.56 -22.69
C VAL A 424 35.13 44.76 -21.57
N SER A 425 34.67 44.89 -20.33
CA SER A 425 35.53 44.97 -19.16
C SER A 425 36.09 43.59 -18.77
N MET A 426 37.37 43.53 -18.40
CA MET A 426 38.02 42.30 -17.95
C MET A 426 38.12 42.26 -16.42
N SER A 427 37.99 41.06 -15.84
CA SER A 427 38.30 40.85 -14.42
C SER A 427 39.80 41.04 -14.18
N LYS A 428 40.16 41.63 -13.03
CA LYS A 428 41.56 41.74 -12.57
C LYS A 428 41.97 40.57 -11.66
N ARG A 429 41.05 39.63 -11.38
CA ARG A 429 41.27 38.51 -10.46
C ARG A 429 41.87 37.33 -11.21
N VAL A 430 42.90 36.71 -10.60
CA VAL A 430 43.38 35.39 -11.01
C VAL A 430 42.26 34.39 -10.72
N GLN A 431 41.61 33.85 -11.75
CA GLN A 431 40.45 32.99 -11.57
C GLN A 431 40.81 31.56 -11.16
N VAL A 432 42.00 31.08 -11.52
CA VAL A 432 42.49 29.74 -11.17
C VAL A 432 43.84 29.92 -10.49
N PRO A 433 44.06 29.41 -9.26
CA PRO A 433 45.36 29.49 -8.63
C PRO A 433 46.40 28.83 -9.55
N THR A 434 47.61 29.39 -9.62
CA THR A 434 48.75 28.64 -10.10
C THR A 434 48.90 27.46 -9.13
N HIS A 435 48.56 26.26 -9.59
CA HIS A 435 48.87 25.01 -8.89
C HIS A 435 50.39 24.92 -8.56
N GLU A 436 50.79 23.77 -8.05
CA GLU A 436 52.20 23.34 -7.96
C GLU A 436 52.99 23.66 -9.24
N ASP A 437 54.28 23.98 -9.07
CA ASP A 437 55.23 24.02 -10.18
C ASP A 437 55.45 22.58 -10.69
N TRP A 438 54.83 22.25 -11.82
CA TRP A 438 54.96 20.93 -12.43
C TRP A 438 56.38 20.74 -13.00
N SER A 439 57.09 19.72 -12.49
CA SER A 439 58.38 19.29 -13.04
C SER A 439 58.31 17.81 -13.45
N GLY A 440 58.55 17.53 -14.73
CA GLY A 440 58.44 16.16 -15.25
C GLY A 440 58.29 16.09 -16.78
N HIS A 441 57.97 14.90 -17.29
CA HIS A 441 57.62 14.66 -18.68
C HIS A 441 56.14 14.30 -18.80
N VAL A 442 55.52 14.62 -19.94
CA VAL A 442 54.17 14.10 -20.25
C VAL A 442 54.28 12.59 -20.51
N THR A 443 53.60 11.78 -19.71
CA THR A 443 53.65 10.31 -19.78
C THR A 443 52.26 9.68 -19.68
N ALA A 444 52.09 8.50 -20.26
CA ALA A 444 50.96 7.64 -19.92
C ALA A 444 51.22 6.98 -18.56
N PHE A 445 50.47 7.37 -17.53
CA PHE A 445 50.57 6.85 -16.19
C PHE A 445 49.28 6.08 -15.83
N ALA A 446 49.44 4.95 -15.16
CA ALA A 446 48.35 4.19 -14.59
C ALA A 446 48.73 3.81 -13.15
N THR A 447 47.83 4.02 -12.20
CA THR A 447 48.14 3.69 -10.81
C THR A 447 48.31 2.18 -10.61
N SER A 448 49.09 1.80 -9.59
CA SER A 448 49.33 0.41 -9.23
C SER A 448 48.87 0.14 -7.81
N ILE A 449 48.41 -1.08 -7.52
CA ILE A 449 47.98 -1.46 -6.18
C ILE A 449 49.19 -1.69 -5.27
N THR A 450 49.09 -1.25 -4.02
CA THR A 450 50.07 -1.38 -2.96
C THR A 450 49.42 -1.87 -1.67
N ASP A 451 50.19 -2.18 -0.63
CA ASP A 451 49.61 -2.57 0.67
C ASP A 451 48.92 -1.42 1.40
N LYS A 452 49.28 -0.16 1.08
CA LYS A 452 48.61 1.03 1.63
C LYS A 452 47.12 1.08 1.29
N ASP A 453 46.73 0.56 0.13
CA ASP A 453 45.34 0.54 -0.33
C ASP A 453 44.43 -0.29 0.58
N PHE A 454 45.00 -1.15 1.44
CA PHE A 454 44.28 -2.00 2.38
C PHE A 454 44.32 -1.49 3.83
N GLU A 455 45.06 -0.41 4.13
CA GLU A 455 45.19 0.11 5.49
C GLU A 455 43.91 0.78 5.99
N GLN A 456 43.35 1.73 5.22
CA GLN A 456 42.08 2.39 5.58
C GLN A 456 40.88 1.44 5.57
N PRO A 457 40.72 0.53 4.58
CA PRO A 457 39.71 -0.53 4.65
C PRO A 457 39.78 -1.37 5.91
N ARG A 458 41.00 -1.69 6.39
CA ARG A 458 41.21 -2.46 7.62
C ARG A 458 40.81 -1.65 8.86
N ALA A 459 41.08 -0.35 8.87
CA ALA A 459 40.58 0.54 9.92
C ALA A 459 39.04 0.61 9.91
N LEU A 460 38.43 0.71 8.72
CA LEU A 460 36.97 0.71 8.56
C LEU A 460 36.34 -0.63 9.00
N TRP A 461 36.96 -1.77 8.67
CA TRP A 461 36.46 -3.07 9.14
C TRP A 461 36.36 -3.14 10.66
N LYS A 462 37.36 -2.62 11.38
CA LYS A 462 37.32 -2.52 12.85
C LYS A 462 36.20 -1.63 13.37
N ILE A 463 35.77 -0.64 12.59
CA ILE A 463 34.61 0.21 12.91
C ILE A 463 33.32 -0.58 12.66
N ILE A 464 33.19 -1.22 11.50
CA ILE A 464 32.03 -2.06 11.14
C ILE A 464 31.80 -3.16 12.19
N CYS A 465 32.86 -3.82 12.67
CA CYS A 465 32.74 -4.83 13.73
C CYS A 465 32.25 -4.28 15.07
N LYS A 466 32.37 -2.97 15.32
CA LYS A 466 31.87 -2.31 16.54
C LYS A 466 30.46 -1.75 16.36
N GLU A 467 30.00 -1.58 15.12
CA GLU A 467 28.64 -1.16 14.83
C GLU A 467 27.64 -2.27 15.23
N PRO A 468 26.47 -1.92 15.80
CA PRO A 468 25.45 -2.91 16.13
C PRO A 468 25.05 -3.73 14.90
N LYS A 469 25.26 -5.05 14.97
CA LYS A 469 25.04 -6.01 13.87
C LYS A 469 25.88 -5.73 12.60
N GLY A 470 26.93 -4.91 12.68
CA GLY A 470 27.66 -4.43 11.50
C GLY A 470 28.38 -5.55 10.75
N LYS A 471 29.05 -6.46 11.47
CA LYS A 471 29.71 -7.64 10.88
C LYS A 471 28.70 -8.57 10.21
N GLU A 472 27.60 -8.88 10.90
CA GLU A 472 26.55 -9.78 10.43
C GLU A 472 25.87 -9.21 9.19
N GLN A 473 25.54 -7.92 9.19
CA GLN A 473 24.95 -7.25 8.03
C GLN A 473 25.93 -7.19 6.86
N PHE A 474 27.21 -6.88 7.09
CA PHE A 474 28.20 -6.88 6.02
C PHE A 474 28.25 -8.22 5.29
N LEU A 475 28.29 -9.33 6.05
CA LEU A 475 28.28 -10.68 5.50
C LEU A 475 26.96 -10.99 4.79
N HIS A 476 25.81 -10.65 5.39
CA HIS A 476 24.50 -10.82 4.78
C HIS A 476 24.38 -10.07 3.44
N ASN A 477 25.07 -8.93 3.30
CA ASN A 477 25.01 -8.10 2.11
C ASN A 477 25.91 -8.61 0.97
N ILE A 478 27.12 -9.09 1.29
CA ILE A 478 28.11 -9.52 0.30
C ILE A 478 27.93 -10.97 -0.15
N LEU A 479 27.56 -11.88 0.77
CA LEU A 479 27.47 -13.31 0.48
C LEU A 479 26.51 -13.63 -0.69
N PRO A 480 25.31 -13.05 -0.80
CA PRO A 480 24.42 -13.29 -1.94
C PRO A 480 25.04 -12.91 -3.30
N THR A 481 26.00 -11.99 -3.33
CA THR A 481 26.66 -11.63 -4.60
C THR A 481 27.65 -12.70 -5.08
N LEU A 482 27.95 -13.68 -4.23
CA LEU A 482 28.88 -14.76 -4.51
C LEU A 482 28.17 -16.06 -4.92
N SER A 483 26.84 -16.15 -4.84
CA SER A 483 26.09 -17.38 -5.12
C SER A 483 26.28 -17.87 -6.55
N ASP A 484 26.17 -16.94 -7.51
CA ASP A 484 26.03 -17.27 -8.94
C ASP A 484 27.27 -16.92 -9.77
N ILE A 485 28.42 -16.75 -9.13
CA ILE A 485 29.71 -16.50 -9.79
C ILE A 485 30.58 -17.77 -9.84
N PRO A 486 31.51 -17.90 -10.82
CA PRO A 486 32.40 -19.06 -10.90
C PRO A 486 33.21 -19.28 -9.62
N ASP A 487 33.41 -20.53 -9.20
CA ASP A 487 34.08 -20.84 -7.93
C ASP A 487 35.50 -20.27 -7.83
N LYS A 488 36.25 -20.28 -8.93
CA LYS A 488 37.58 -19.62 -8.99
C LYS A 488 37.48 -18.13 -8.66
N MET A 489 36.46 -17.45 -9.18
CA MET A 489 36.23 -16.02 -8.93
C MET A 489 35.80 -15.80 -7.48
N LYS A 490 34.92 -16.66 -6.95
CA LYS A 490 34.51 -16.66 -5.53
C LYS A 490 35.71 -16.74 -4.59
N ASP A 491 36.64 -17.67 -4.84
CA ASP A 491 37.89 -17.77 -4.08
C ASP A 491 38.74 -16.49 -4.18
N GLN A 492 38.84 -15.90 -5.37
CA GLN A 492 39.55 -14.64 -5.57
C GLN A 492 38.92 -13.48 -4.79
N VAL A 493 37.59 -13.38 -4.73
CA VAL A 493 36.89 -12.37 -3.93
C VAL A 493 37.19 -12.57 -2.44
N ILE A 494 37.13 -13.80 -1.95
CA ILE A 494 37.46 -14.12 -0.55
C ILE A 494 38.91 -13.73 -0.22
N GLU A 495 39.87 -14.02 -1.10
CA GLU A 495 41.27 -13.59 -0.93
C GLU A 495 41.43 -12.06 -0.97
N TYR A 496 40.69 -11.39 -1.86
CA TYR A 496 40.71 -9.93 -1.99
C TYR A 496 40.28 -9.24 -0.68
N PHE A 497 39.14 -9.63 -0.10
CA PHE A 497 38.73 -9.14 1.23
C PHE A 497 39.64 -9.68 2.34
N GLY A 498 40.29 -10.82 2.15
CA GLY A 498 41.26 -11.35 3.11
C GLY A 498 42.55 -10.55 3.24
N ARG A 499 42.86 -9.67 2.27
CA ARG A 499 43.92 -8.66 2.42
C ARG A 499 43.54 -7.54 3.37
N VAL A 500 42.24 -7.29 3.56
CA VAL A 500 41.73 -6.36 4.57
C VAL A 500 41.92 -6.95 5.96
N ASP A 501 41.34 -8.13 6.21
CA ASP A 501 41.41 -8.80 7.51
C ASP A 501 41.26 -10.33 7.42
N ARG A 502 41.97 -11.06 8.30
CA ARG A 502 41.97 -12.53 8.33
C ARG A 502 40.66 -13.13 8.86
N ASP A 503 40.02 -12.46 9.82
CA ASP A 503 38.71 -12.87 10.34
C ASP A 503 37.62 -12.66 9.29
N LEU A 504 37.66 -11.53 8.57
CA LEU A 504 36.76 -11.29 7.44
C LEU A 504 36.88 -12.40 6.38
N LYS A 505 38.11 -12.79 6.02
CA LYS A 505 38.37 -13.93 5.13
C LYS A 505 37.72 -15.22 5.62
N ALA A 506 37.91 -15.54 6.90
CA ALA A 506 37.39 -16.76 7.50
C ALA A 506 35.84 -16.77 7.45
N CYS A 507 35.20 -15.66 7.83
CA CYS A 507 33.75 -15.53 7.80
C CYS A 507 33.17 -15.60 6.38
N LEU A 508 33.83 -14.98 5.39
CA LEU A 508 33.40 -15.07 3.99
C LEU A 508 33.55 -16.50 3.46
N LYS A 509 34.64 -17.19 3.80
CA LYS A 509 34.86 -18.58 3.41
C LYS A 509 33.82 -19.53 4.03
N GLU A 510 33.55 -19.38 5.32
CA GLU A 510 32.52 -20.14 6.02
C GLU A 510 31.14 -19.86 5.43
N GLY A 511 30.78 -18.58 5.25
CA GLY A 511 29.51 -18.15 4.67
C GLY A 511 29.32 -18.64 3.22
N ALA A 512 30.37 -18.61 2.40
CA ALA A 512 30.34 -19.12 1.03
C ALA A 512 30.19 -20.65 0.98
N THR A 513 30.78 -21.37 1.94
CA THR A 513 30.60 -22.82 2.11
C THR A 513 29.17 -23.13 2.57
N ALA A 514 28.62 -22.32 3.49
CA ALA A 514 27.25 -22.44 3.95
C ALA A 514 26.23 -22.07 2.86
N LEU A 515 26.56 -21.14 1.94
CA LEU A 515 25.78 -20.87 0.74
C LEU A 515 25.76 -22.07 -0.19
N THR A 516 26.89 -22.73 -0.43
CA THR A 516 26.91 -23.96 -1.23
C THR A 516 26.11 -25.09 -0.57
N TRP A 517 26.03 -25.13 0.76
CA TRP A 517 25.14 -26.03 1.50
C TRP A 517 23.66 -25.61 1.44
N LYS A 518 23.35 -24.31 1.56
CA LYS A 518 21.98 -23.74 1.43
C LYS A 518 21.46 -23.74 -0.01
N MET A 519 22.34 -23.88 -1.00
CA MET A 519 22.03 -23.98 -2.43
C MET A 519 21.99 -25.42 -2.95
N ALA A 520 22.31 -26.42 -2.13
CA ALA A 520 21.67 -27.71 -2.37
C ALA A 520 20.17 -27.42 -2.18
N PRO A 521 19.31 -27.56 -3.21
CA PRO A 521 17.89 -27.42 -2.99
C PRO A 521 17.55 -28.43 -1.91
N VAL A 522 17.30 -27.96 -0.69
CA VAL A 522 16.62 -28.77 0.30
C VAL A 522 15.29 -29.00 -0.35
N SER A 523 15.06 -30.24 -0.79
CA SER A 523 13.76 -30.59 -1.32
C SER A 523 12.76 -30.14 -0.26
N PHE A 524 11.63 -29.56 -0.66
CA PHE A 524 10.57 -29.29 0.28
C PHE A 524 10.23 -30.53 1.13
N LEU A 525 10.40 -31.72 0.54
CA LEU A 525 10.27 -33.02 1.19
C LEU A 525 11.35 -33.38 2.24
N ASP A 526 12.48 -32.68 2.24
CA ASP A 526 13.58 -32.87 3.19
C ASP A 526 13.44 -31.96 4.43
N CYS A 527 12.50 -31.00 4.42
CA CYS A 527 12.16 -30.18 5.59
C CYS A 527 11.48 -31.03 6.68
N PRO A 528 11.54 -30.64 7.97
CA PRO A 528 10.69 -31.23 9.01
C PRO A 528 9.20 -31.18 8.62
N GLN A 529 8.44 -32.24 8.94
CA GLN A 529 7.03 -32.35 8.54
C GLN A 529 6.17 -31.18 9.04
N GLU A 530 6.51 -30.60 10.19
CA GLU A 530 5.85 -29.41 10.74
C GLU A 530 6.03 -28.18 9.82
N ILE A 531 7.23 -27.99 9.26
CA ILE A 531 7.51 -26.91 8.32
C ILE A 531 6.82 -27.20 6.99
N GLN A 532 6.83 -28.45 6.53
CA GLN A 532 6.12 -28.86 5.32
C GLN A 532 4.63 -28.56 5.41
N LEU A 533 3.99 -28.93 6.53
CA LEU A 533 2.58 -28.66 6.79
C LEU A 533 2.32 -27.16 6.88
N HIS A 534 3.11 -26.43 7.65
CA HIS A 534 2.92 -24.98 7.81
C HIS A 534 3.04 -24.23 6.49
N VAL A 535 4.00 -24.60 5.64
CA VAL A 535 4.12 -24.02 4.29
C VAL A 535 2.92 -24.40 3.43
N ALA A 536 2.49 -25.66 3.46
CA ALA A 536 1.35 -26.13 2.67
C ALA A 536 0.03 -25.44 3.08
N GLU A 537 -0.14 -25.06 4.35
CA GLU A 537 -1.29 -24.28 4.84
C GLU A 537 -1.39 -22.87 4.23
N PHE A 538 -0.28 -22.29 3.74
CA PHE A 538 -0.27 -20.99 3.05
C PHE A 538 -0.39 -21.10 1.52
N VAL A 539 -0.44 -22.32 0.97
CA VAL A 539 -0.55 -22.55 -0.47
C VAL A 539 -2.03 -22.58 -0.89
N SER A 540 -2.34 -22.00 -2.06
CA SER A 540 -3.71 -21.99 -2.58
C SER A 540 -4.25 -23.41 -2.82
N GLN A 541 -5.57 -23.62 -2.69
CA GLN A 541 -6.20 -24.92 -2.97
C GLN A 541 -5.87 -25.46 -4.38
N GLY A 542 -5.83 -24.59 -5.39
CA GLY A 542 -5.46 -24.96 -6.75
C GLY A 542 -4.01 -25.45 -6.88
N ASP A 543 -3.08 -24.86 -6.12
CA ASP A 543 -1.68 -25.25 -6.13
C ASP A 543 -1.41 -26.48 -5.25
N LEU A 544 -2.14 -26.65 -4.14
CA LEU A 544 -2.13 -27.88 -3.34
C LEU A 544 -2.54 -29.09 -4.18
N ALA A 545 -3.58 -28.96 -5.01
CA ALA A 545 -4.00 -30.00 -5.94
C ALA A 545 -2.90 -30.35 -6.95
N ARG A 546 -2.21 -29.34 -7.52
CA ARG A 546 -1.05 -29.56 -8.42
C ARG A 546 0.10 -30.25 -7.69
N PHE A 547 0.38 -29.88 -6.45
CA PHE A 547 1.41 -30.54 -5.62
C PHE A 547 1.06 -32.00 -5.36
N SER A 548 -0.22 -32.28 -5.09
CA SER A 548 -0.71 -33.64 -4.86
C SER A 548 -0.49 -34.57 -6.06
N LEU A 549 -0.56 -34.01 -7.28
CA LEU A 549 -0.33 -34.76 -8.52
C LEU A 549 1.16 -34.96 -8.85
N THR A 550 2.07 -34.31 -8.12
CA THR A 550 3.49 -34.28 -8.47
C THR A 550 4.22 -35.56 -8.03
N CYS A 551 4.08 -35.97 -6.78
CA CYS A 551 4.68 -37.20 -6.27
C CYS A 551 3.95 -37.73 -5.02
N ARG A 552 4.22 -38.99 -4.65
CA ARG A 552 3.53 -39.66 -3.53
C ARG A 552 3.73 -38.96 -2.18
N ALA A 553 4.91 -38.41 -1.92
CA ALA A 553 5.20 -37.76 -0.64
C ALA A 553 4.42 -36.44 -0.49
N LEU A 554 4.34 -35.63 -1.56
CA LEU A 554 3.52 -34.43 -1.60
C LEU A 554 2.03 -34.77 -1.56
N HIS A 555 1.61 -35.84 -2.25
CA HIS A 555 0.24 -36.34 -2.17
C HIS A 555 -0.18 -36.63 -0.72
N SER A 556 0.63 -37.37 0.05
CA SER A 556 0.33 -37.68 1.44
C SER A 556 0.32 -36.43 2.35
N LEU A 557 1.08 -35.40 2.01
CA LEU A 557 1.11 -34.13 2.74
C LEU A 557 -0.11 -33.24 2.41
N THR A 558 -0.45 -33.11 1.13
CA THR A 558 -1.44 -32.14 0.67
C THR A 558 -2.86 -32.70 0.58
N GLU A 559 -3.05 -34.02 0.41
CA GLU A 559 -4.39 -34.63 0.36
C GLU A 559 -5.26 -34.28 1.58
N PRO A 560 -4.76 -34.33 2.84
CA PRO A 560 -5.52 -33.87 3.99
C PRO A 560 -5.95 -32.40 3.93
N LEU A 561 -5.10 -31.52 3.38
CA LEU A 561 -5.35 -30.08 3.28
C LEU A 561 -6.27 -29.71 2.11
N ILE A 562 -6.25 -30.50 1.04
CA ILE A 562 -7.17 -30.34 -0.09
C ILE A 562 -8.59 -30.66 0.35
N TYR A 563 -8.76 -31.75 1.11
CA TYR A 563 -10.08 -32.17 1.58
C TYR A 563 -10.49 -31.51 2.90
N SER A 564 -9.63 -30.74 3.59
CA SER A 564 -9.99 -30.16 4.90
C SER A 564 -11.13 -29.15 4.84
N SER A 565 -11.30 -28.50 3.70
CA SER A 565 -12.37 -27.52 3.46
C SER A 565 -13.04 -27.80 2.11
N VAL A 566 -14.34 -28.00 2.14
CA VAL A 566 -15.18 -28.16 0.94
C VAL A 566 -15.99 -26.89 0.78
N LYS A 567 -15.87 -26.23 -0.37
CA LYS A 567 -16.61 -25.00 -0.67
C LYS A 567 -17.33 -25.13 -2.01
N PHE A 568 -18.63 -24.88 -2.00
CA PHE A 568 -19.46 -24.74 -3.19
C PHE A 568 -20.05 -23.34 -3.22
N GLU A 569 -19.63 -22.54 -4.21
CA GLU A 569 -20.12 -21.19 -4.47
C GLU A 569 -20.69 -21.09 -5.87
N TRP A 570 -21.80 -20.36 -6.05
CA TRP A 570 -22.28 -19.97 -7.38
C TRP A 570 -22.94 -18.58 -7.35
N THR A 571 -22.83 -17.89 -8.48
CA THR A 571 -23.41 -16.56 -8.70
C THR A 571 -24.15 -16.56 -10.03
N ARG A 572 -25.47 -16.32 -10.00
CA ARG A 572 -26.33 -16.10 -11.20
C ARG A 572 -26.15 -17.14 -12.32
N GLU A 573 -26.10 -18.42 -11.98
CA GLU A 573 -26.42 -19.51 -12.92
C GLU A 573 -27.68 -20.21 -12.38
N PHE A 574 -28.65 -20.51 -13.24
CA PHE A 574 -29.99 -20.98 -12.87
C PHE A 574 -30.04 -22.32 -12.08
N HIS A 575 -28.89 -22.98 -11.83
CA HIS A 575 -28.81 -24.28 -11.15
C HIS A 575 -27.62 -24.36 -10.17
N PRO A 576 -27.76 -25.01 -9.00
CA PRO A 576 -26.64 -25.33 -8.11
C PRO A 576 -25.62 -26.23 -8.83
N PRO A 577 -24.35 -26.27 -8.38
CA PRO A 577 -23.30 -27.14 -8.96
C PRO A 577 -23.51 -28.62 -8.60
N ILE A 578 -24.65 -29.18 -9.01
CA ILE A 578 -25.14 -30.51 -8.61
C ILE A 578 -24.22 -31.62 -9.11
N THR A 579 -23.63 -31.45 -10.29
CA THR A 579 -22.69 -32.42 -10.86
C THR A 579 -21.47 -32.59 -9.97
N GLN A 580 -20.87 -31.47 -9.53
CA GLN A 580 -19.69 -31.44 -8.69
C GLN A 580 -20.00 -31.98 -7.29
N LEU A 581 -21.18 -31.64 -6.75
CA LEU A 581 -21.66 -32.17 -5.48
C LEU A 581 -21.80 -33.70 -5.51
N LEU A 582 -22.48 -34.23 -6.53
CA LEU A 582 -22.69 -35.67 -6.66
C LEU A 582 -21.39 -36.43 -6.95
N GLN A 583 -20.43 -35.82 -7.66
CA GLN A 583 -19.09 -36.36 -7.82
C GLN A 583 -18.34 -36.46 -6.49
N LEU A 584 -18.43 -35.42 -5.65
CA LEU A 584 -17.84 -35.46 -4.31
C LEU A 584 -18.52 -36.53 -3.44
N LEU A 585 -19.85 -36.58 -3.45
CA LEU A 585 -20.61 -37.58 -2.71
C LEU A 585 -20.20 -39.01 -3.11
N ARG A 586 -20.16 -39.29 -4.42
CA ARG A 586 -19.66 -40.56 -4.96
C ARG A 586 -18.24 -40.85 -4.49
N THR A 587 -17.34 -39.86 -4.54
CA THR A 587 -15.95 -40.00 -4.08
C THR A 587 -15.88 -40.37 -2.60
N LEU A 588 -16.70 -39.76 -1.74
CA LEU A 588 -16.74 -40.05 -0.31
C LEU A 588 -17.39 -41.40 0.02
N LEU A 589 -18.33 -41.86 -0.82
CA LEU A 589 -18.88 -43.22 -0.73
C LEU A 589 -17.83 -44.27 -1.11
N GLU A 590 -17.10 -44.07 -2.20
CA GLU A 590 -16.05 -44.98 -2.70
C GLU A 590 -14.76 -44.93 -1.87
N ARG A 591 -14.42 -43.78 -1.25
CA ARG A 591 -13.21 -43.57 -0.43
C ARG A 591 -13.54 -43.11 1.00
N PRO A 592 -13.99 -44.03 1.89
CA PRO A 592 -14.37 -43.69 3.26
C PRO A 592 -13.26 -43.04 4.10
N ASN A 593 -11.99 -43.26 3.75
CA ASN A 593 -10.83 -42.69 4.44
C ASN A 593 -10.69 -41.17 4.29
N LEU A 594 -11.39 -40.55 3.31
CA LEU A 594 -11.38 -39.09 3.13
C LEU A 594 -12.35 -38.37 4.06
N ARG A 595 -13.41 -39.06 4.49
CA ARG A 595 -14.48 -38.49 5.33
C ARG A 595 -13.99 -37.79 6.61
N PRO A 596 -13.01 -38.34 7.37
CA PRO A 596 -12.52 -37.70 8.58
C PRO A 596 -11.60 -36.50 8.34
N LEU A 597 -11.16 -36.26 7.09
CA LEU A 597 -10.29 -35.15 6.72
C LEU A 597 -11.07 -33.83 6.58
N ILE A 598 -12.33 -33.90 6.15
CA ILE A 598 -13.18 -32.72 5.96
C ILE A 598 -13.57 -32.14 7.33
N ARG A 599 -13.13 -30.91 7.59
CA ARG A 599 -13.42 -30.13 8.81
C ARG A 599 -14.39 -28.99 8.55
N HIS A 600 -14.36 -28.40 7.36
CA HIS A 600 -15.25 -27.29 6.99
C HIS A 600 -16.03 -27.63 5.73
N ALA A 601 -17.33 -27.36 5.72
CA ALA A 601 -18.19 -27.46 4.55
C ALA A 601 -19.02 -26.19 4.40
N ASP A 602 -18.75 -25.42 3.35
CA ASP A 602 -19.43 -24.16 3.05
C ASP A 602 -20.17 -24.29 1.70
N PHE A 603 -21.49 -24.11 1.76
CA PHE A 603 -22.40 -24.21 0.62
C PHE A 603 -23.15 -22.87 0.50
N GLU A 604 -22.59 -21.96 -0.28
CA GLU A 604 -23.05 -20.59 -0.43
C GLU A 604 -23.52 -20.31 -1.86
N GLY A 605 -24.61 -19.57 -2.04
CA GLY A 605 -25.07 -19.21 -3.38
C GLY A 605 -26.42 -18.53 -3.40
N TYR A 606 -26.68 -17.81 -4.50
CA TYR A 606 -27.82 -16.91 -4.73
C TYR A 606 -28.67 -17.35 -5.93
N GLY A 607 -30.00 -17.24 -5.83
CA GLY A 607 -30.93 -17.24 -6.98
C GLY A 607 -31.33 -18.61 -7.55
N PHE A 608 -31.77 -19.56 -6.72
CA PHE A 608 -32.31 -20.83 -7.23
C PHE A 608 -33.85 -20.80 -7.30
N ILE A 609 -34.41 -21.01 -8.50
CA ILE A 609 -35.85 -21.19 -8.71
C ILE A 609 -36.10 -22.68 -8.97
N ASN A 610 -36.79 -23.36 -8.05
CA ASN A 610 -37.28 -24.72 -8.27
C ASN A 610 -38.41 -24.69 -9.31
N GLU A 611 -38.40 -25.62 -10.27
CA GLU A 611 -39.49 -25.78 -11.24
C GLU A 611 -40.86 -25.94 -10.52
N ILE A 612 -41.72 -24.93 -10.63
CA ILE A 612 -43.10 -24.95 -11.19
C ILE A 612 -43.72 -23.55 -10.99
N GLY A 613 -43.65 -22.70 -12.03
CA GLY A 613 -44.71 -21.75 -12.36
C GLY A 613 -44.78 -20.37 -11.68
N SER A 614 -43.84 -19.46 -12.00
CA SER A 614 -44.15 -18.03 -12.24
C SER A 614 -42.96 -17.31 -12.85
N TYR A 615 -42.92 -17.21 -14.18
CA TYR A 615 -42.02 -16.29 -14.87
C TYR A 615 -42.40 -14.85 -14.54
N ARG A 616 -41.50 -14.09 -13.90
CA ARG A 616 -41.46 -12.63 -14.05
C ARG A 616 -40.87 -12.33 -15.43
N SER A 617 -41.70 -11.78 -16.32
CA SER A 617 -41.48 -11.60 -17.77
C SER A 617 -40.42 -10.54 -18.16
N ASP A 618 -39.71 -9.99 -17.18
CA ASP A 618 -38.91 -8.77 -17.26
C ASP A 618 -37.39 -9.02 -17.20
N TRP A 619 -36.95 -10.26 -16.91
CA TRP A 619 -35.55 -10.66 -17.00
C TRP A 619 -35.26 -11.26 -18.38
N THR A 620 -34.36 -10.62 -19.12
CA THR A 620 -34.17 -10.76 -20.58
C THR A 620 -33.14 -11.84 -20.98
N GLU A 621 -33.48 -12.57 -22.05
CA GLU A 621 -32.62 -13.02 -23.17
C GLU A 621 -31.45 -14.02 -22.99
N GLU A 622 -31.24 -14.68 -21.85
CA GLU A 622 -30.32 -15.85 -21.81
C GLU A 622 -31.09 -17.19 -21.83
N THR A 623 -30.69 -18.06 -22.76
CA THR A 623 -31.26 -19.42 -22.84
C THR A 623 -30.69 -20.25 -21.68
N PRO A 624 -31.52 -20.98 -20.91
CA PRO A 624 -31.01 -21.83 -19.85
C PRO A 624 -30.07 -22.88 -20.46
N ASP A 625 -28.90 -23.05 -19.85
CA ASP A 625 -27.95 -24.11 -20.20
C ASP A 625 -28.66 -25.48 -20.22
N PRO A 626 -28.20 -26.43 -21.07
CA PRO A 626 -28.75 -27.79 -21.07
C PRO A 626 -28.67 -28.40 -19.66
N PRO A 627 -29.65 -29.24 -19.26
CA PRO A 627 -29.70 -29.79 -17.91
C PRO A 627 -28.38 -30.51 -17.59
N PRO A 628 -27.81 -30.28 -16.40
CA PRO A 628 -26.52 -30.86 -16.02
C PRO A 628 -26.56 -32.38 -16.09
N VAL A 629 -25.48 -32.99 -16.60
CA VAL A 629 -25.34 -34.45 -16.63
C VAL A 629 -25.19 -34.97 -15.20
N ILE A 630 -26.21 -35.66 -14.72
CA ILE A 630 -26.22 -36.26 -13.37
C ILE A 630 -25.28 -37.47 -13.36
N PRO A 631 -24.20 -37.46 -12.57
CA PRO A 631 -23.31 -38.61 -12.45
C PRO A 631 -24.00 -39.73 -11.65
N GLU A 632 -23.81 -40.98 -12.08
CA GLU A 632 -24.37 -42.15 -11.38
C GLU A 632 -23.74 -42.31 -9.99
N VAL A 633 -24.56 -42.31 -8.94
CA VAL A 633 -24.16 -42.57 -7.54
C VAL A 633 -24.51 -44.02 -7.20
N PRO A 634 -23.58 -44.82 -6.65
CA PRO A 634 -23.83 -46.23 -6.32
C PRO A 634 -25.01 -46.41 -5.35
N GLU A 635 -26.09 -47.05 -5.81
CA GLU A 635 -27.36 -47.15 -5.08
C GLU A 635 -27.22 -47.94 -3.76
N SER A 636 -26.39 -48.97 -3.73
CA SER A 636 -26.14 -49.79 -2.54
C SER A 636 -25.46 -49.00 -1.42
N GLU A 637 -24.39 -48.29 -1.73
CA GLU A 637 -23.60 -47.48 -0.79
C GLU A 637 -24.39 -46.24 -0.35
N LEU A 638 -25.11 -45.61 -1.27
CA LEU A 638 -26.00 -44.49 -1.00
C LEU A 638 -27.12 -44.91 -0.03
N SER A 639 -27.77 -46.06 -0.28
CA SER A 639 -28.78 -46.59 0.62
C SER A 639 -28.20 -46.80 2.01
N VAL A 640 -27.03 -47.44 2.14
CA VAL A 640 -26.39 -47.66 3.45
C VAL A 640 -26.09 -46.34 4.17
N ALA A 641 -25.60 -45.32 3.46
CA ALA A 641 -25.36 -43.99 4.02
C ALA A 641 -26.65 -43.31 4.51
N ILE A 642 -27.73 -43.39 3.74
CA ILE A 642 -29.04 -42.83 4.12
C ILE A 642 -29.62 -43.59 5.32
N TRP A 643 -29.59 -44.92 5.31
CA TRP A 643 -30.05 -45.73 6.44
C TRP A 643 -29.26 -45.43 7.73
N SER A 644 -27.99 -45.03 7.58
CA SER A 644 -27.15 -44.66 8.72
C SER A 644 -27.54 -43.32 9.38
N THR A 645 -28.46 -42.54 8.80
CA THR A 645 -28.98 -41.29 9.41
C THR A 645 -30.14 -41.53 10.39
N GLY A 646 -30.64 -42.76 10.48
CA GLY A 646 -31.73 -43.11 11.40
C GLY A 646 -33.14 -42.69 10.96
N VAL A 647 -33.28 -42.11 9.76
CA VAL A 647 -34.60 -41.77 9.19
C VAL A 647 -35.45 -43.02 8.89
N SER A 648 -36.77 -42.85 8.84
CA SER A 648 -37.71 -43.96 8.60
C SER A 648 -37.49 -44.60 7.22
N LYS A 649 -37.88 -45.88 7.05
CA LYS A 649 -37.76 -46.59 5.77
C LYS A 649 -38.37 -45.83 4.56
N PRO A 650 -39.62 -45.34 4.65
CA PRO A 650 -40.20 -44.53 3.57
C PRO A 650 -39.41 -43.25 3.27
N THR A 651 -38.89 -42.60 4.32
CA THR A 651 -38.04 -41.40 4.19
C THR A 651 -36.71 -41.74 3.51
N ALA A 652 -36.08 -42.86 3.84
CA ALA A 652 -34.83 -43.30 3.22
C ALA A 652 -34.98 -43.62 1.73
N GLU A 653 -36.08 -44.26 1.33
CA GLU A 653 -36.40 -44.54 -0.09
C GLU A 653 -36.65 -43.24 -0.87
N GLN A 654 -37.29 -42.25 -0.23
CA GLN A 654 -37.51 -40.92 -0.79
C GLN A 654 -36.19 -40.15 -0.96
N TRP A 655 -35.29 -40.17 0.04
CA TRP A 655 -33.96 -39.56 -0.05
C TRP A 655 -33.15 -40.14 -1.22
N ASN A 656 -33.12 -41.47 -1.34
CA ASN A 656 -32.38 -42.14 -2.41
C ASN A 656 -32.89 -41.70 -3.79
N THR A 657 -34.22 -41.74 -3.98
CA THR A 657 -34.86 -41.28 -5.23
C THR A 657 -34.49 -39.82 -5.55
N LYS A 658 -34.48 -38.94 -4.54
CA LYS A 658 -34.18 -37.52 -4.70
C LYS A 658 -32.71 -37.25 -5.00
N VAL A 659 -31.77 -37.97 -4.38
CA VAL A 659 -30.34 -37.87 -4.71
C VAL A 659 -30.10 -38.34 -6.15
N GLN A 660 -30.69 -39.47 -6.55
CA GLN A 660 -30.57 -40.01 -7.92
C GLN A 660 -31.20 -39.09 -8.97
N SER A 661 -32.21 -38.30 -8.59
CA SER A 661 -32.84 -37.30 -9.45
C SER A 661 -32.17 -35.92 -9.41
N GLY A 662 -31.01 -35.77 -8.76
CA GLY A 662 -30.26 -34.51 -8.72
C GLY A 662 -30.75 -33.47 -7.71
N SER A 663 -31.39 -33.88 -6.60
CA SER A 663 -31.75 -32.96 -5.52
C SER A 663 -30.51 -32.47 -4.76
N ALA A 664 -30.29 -31.15 -4.79
CA ALA A 664 -29.21 -30.48 -4.06
C ALA A 664 -29.29 -30.70 -2.55
N GLU A 665 -30.46 -30.47 -1.94
CA GLU A 665 -30.69 -30.65 -0.49
C GLU A 665 -30.45 -32.10 -0.06
N ALA A 666 -31.05 -33.07 -0.76
CA ALA A 666 -30.89 -34.49 -0.41
C ALA A 666 -29.43 -34.93 -0.49
N SER A 667 -28.70 -34.42 -1.48
CA SER A 667 -27.28 -34.74 -1.69
C SER A 667 -26.40 -34.15 -0.60
N VAL A 668 -26.66 -32.91 -0.17
CA VAL A 668 -25.97 -32.29 0.97
C VAL A 668 -26.29 -33.01 2.28
N ALA A 669 -27.54 -33.42 2.50
CA ALA A 669 -27.94 -34.17 3.69
C ALA A 669 -27.16 -35.48 3.84
N VAL A 670 -27.05 -36.25 2.75
CA VAL A 670 -26.22 -37.47 2.75
C VAL A 670 -24.74 -37.13 2.88
N LEU A 671 -24.24 -36.08 2.22
CA LEU A 671 -22.83 -35.69 2.34
C LEU A 671 -22.47 -35.36 3.78
N VAL A 672 -23.24 -34.51 4.45
CA VAL A 672 -23.00 -34.08 5.84
C VAL A 672 -23.05 -35.27 6.80
N SER A 673 -23.95 -36.23 6.59
CA SER A 673 -24.02 -37.44 7.42
C SER A 673 -22.77 -38.33 7.34
N LEU A 674 -21.98 -38.20 6.26
CA LEU A 674 -20.74 -38.93 6.07
C LEU A 674 -19.53 -38.30 6.79
N LEU A 675 -19.64 -37.09 7.36
CA LEU A 675 -18.49 -36.31 7.86
C LEU A 675 -18.37 -36.34 9.39
N PRO A 676 -17.64 -37.29 9.98
CA PRO A 676 -17.61 -37.47 11.44
C PRO A 676 -16.85 -36.37 12.20
N ASN A 677 -16.00 -35.62 11.52
CA ASN A 677 -15.10 -34.61 12.09
C ASN A 677 -15.47 -33.18 11.67
N LEU A 678 -16.68 -32.97 11.15
CA LEU A 678 -17.12 -31.67 10.68
C LEU A 678 -17.18 -30.67 11.84
N GLU A 679 -16.45 -29.58 11.73
CA GLU A 679 -16.33 -28.50 12.73
C GLU A 679 -17.14 -27.26 12.36
N ARG A 680 -17.24 -26.97 11.05
CA ARG A 680 -17.98 -25.85 10.49
C ARG A 680 -18.90 -26.32 9.35
N LEU A 681 -20.15 -25.89 9.40
CA LEU A 681 -21.13 -26.07 8.33
C LEU A 681 -21.81 -24.73 8.01
N CYS A 682 -21.69 -24.25 6.77
CA CYS A 682 -22.38 -23.06 6.27
C CYS A 682 -23.29 -23.45 5.10
N LEU A 683 -24.55 -23.03 5.13
CA LEU A 683 -25.58 -23.38 4.15
C LEU A 683 -26.44 -22.16 3.85
N SER A 684 -26.50 -21.71 2.59
CA SER A 684 -27.47 -20.68 2.17
C SER A 684 -28.90 -21.24 2.05
N SER A 685 -29.90 -20.35 1.95
CA SER A 685 -31.33 -20.70 1.86
C SER A 685 -31.63 -21.75 0.78
N ASN A 686 -30.95 -21.66 -0.36
CA ASN A 686 -31.11 -22.51 -1.53
C ASN A 686 -30.80 -24.00 -1.27
N TRP A 687 -30.00 -24.31 -0.24
CA TRP A 687 -29.67 -25.69 0.15
C TRP A 687 -30.64 -26.30 1.17
N THR A 688 -31.69 -25.56 1.53
CA THR A 688 -32.61 -25.90 2.62
C THR A 688 -34.09 -25.91 2.19
N ASN A 689 -34.37 -26.18 0.92
CA ASN A 689 -35.69 -26.01 0.28
C ASN A 689 -36.59 -27.27 0.29
N ASP A 690 -37.93 -27.10 0.24
CA ASP A 690 -39.10 -28.02 0.11
C ASP A 690 -39.15 -29.45 0.71
N THR A 691 -38.03 -30.17 0.91
CA THR A 691 -38.05 -31.59 1.31
C THR A 691 -37.45 -31.90 2.68
N HIS A 692 -36.88 -30.90 3.36
CA HIS A 692 -36.46 -30.90 4.78
C HIS A 692 -35.50 -32.03 5.16
N PHE A 693 -34.71 -32.53 4.21
CA PHE A 693 -33.87 -33.71 4.44
C PHE A 693 -32.77 -33.45 5.46
N LEU A 694 -32.09 -32.30 5.36
CA LEU A 694 -31.00 -31.98 6.29
C LEU A 694 -31.52 -31.58 7.68
N GLY A 695 -32.63 -30.84 7.74
CA GLY A 695 -33.29 -30.46 8.99
C GLY A 695 -33.80 -31.67 9.77
N SER A 696 -34.53 -32.56 9.09
CA SER A 696 -35.02 -33.81 9.68
C SER A 696 -33.90 -34.73 10.15
N MET A 697 -32.75 -34.73 9.47
CA MET A 697 -31.56 -35.46 9.93
C MET A 697 -31.09 -34.98 11.30
N PHE A 698 -30.92 -33.67 11.48
CA PHE A 698 -30.51 -33.10 12.76
C PHE A 698 -31.56 -33.38 13.85
N ARG A 699 -32.84 -33.25 13.53
CA ARG A 699 -33.94 -33.55 14.47
C ARG A 699 -33.94 -35.02 14.91
N VAL A 700 -33.79 -35.96 13.98
CA VAL A 700 -33.71 -37.39 14.29
C VAL A 700 -32.46 -37.71 15.11
N ALA A 701 -31.31 -37.14 14.73
CA ALA A 701 -30.03 -37.39 15.38
C ALA A 701 -29.93 -36.83 16.80
N LEU A 702 -30.54 -35.66 17.05
CA LEU A 702 -30.36 -34.90 18.29
C LEU A 702 -31.57 -34.96 19.23
N CYS A 703 -32.78 -35.14 18.70
CA CYS A 703 -34.01 -34.98 19.49
C CYS A 703 -34.87 -36.25 19.60
N GLU A 704 -34.81 -37.16 18.62
CA GLU A 704 -35.61 -38.39 18.64
C GLU A 704 -34.89 -39.57 19.32
N LYS A 705 -35.66 -40.49 19.93
CA LYS A 705 -35.11 -41.76 20.43
C LYS A 705 -35.06 -42.76 19.27
N PRO A 706 -33.96 -43.50 19.06
CA PRO A 706 -33.85 -44.45 17.97
C PRO A 706 -34.96 -45.50 18.05
N GLN A 707 -35.86 -45.53 17.07
CA GLN A 707 -37.01 -46.45 17.04
C GLN A 707 -36.60 -47.90 16.72
N HIS A 708 -35.37 -48.13 16.24
CA HIS A 708 -34.81 -49.46 15.95
C HIS A 708 -33.42 -49.64 16.58
N ALA A 709 -33.30 -50.59 17.51
CA ALA A 709 -32.09 -50.92 18.26
C ALA A 709 -31.05 -51.74 17.47
N THR A 710 -30.75 -51.35 16.24
CA THR A 710 -29.62 -51.90 15.48
C THR A 710 -28.60 -50.79 15.28
N LYS A 711 -27.41 -50.95 15.87
CA LYS A 711 -26.17 -50.15 15.74
C LYS A 711 -26.12 -49.25 14.48
N VAL A 712 -26.79 -48.12 14.53
CA VAL A 712 -26.62 -47.03 13.56
C VAL A 712 -26.04 -45.89 14.37
N GLU A 713 -24.71 -45.78 14.32
CA GLU A 713 -23.97 -44.66 14.90
C GLU A 713 -24.07 -43.50 13.91
N ILE A 714 -25.15 -42.72 14.02
CA ILE A 714 -25.16 -41.37 13.46
C ILE A 714 -23.95 -40.65 14.06
N PRO A 715 -23.08 -40.00 13.28
CA PRO A 715 -21.99 -39.22 13.86
C PRO A 715 -22.62 -38.23 14.84
N PRO A 716 -22.18 -38.16 16.10
CA PRO A 716 -22.88 -37.37 17.13
C PRO A 716 -22.81 -35.85 16.92
N PHE A 717 -22.46 -35.38 15.71
CA PHE A 717 -22.13 -34.01 15.33
C PHE A 717 -21.26 -33.31 16.40
N SER A 718 -20.47 -34.10 17.13
CA SER A 718 -19.81 -33.67 18.36
C SER A 718 -18.64 -32.74 18.08
N SER A 719 -18.10 -32.78 16.86
CA SER A 719 -17.07 -31.86 16.41
C SER A 719 -17.65 -30.52 15.94
N LEU A 720 -18.97 -30.44 15.70
CA LEU A 720 -19.60 -29.29 15.07
C LEU A 720 -19.69 -28.13 16.07
N LYS A 721 -18.94 -27.07 15.77
CA LYS A 721 -18.81 -25.87 16.61
C LYS A 721 -19.44 -24.65 15.99
N ARG A 722 -19.54 -24.62 14.66
CA ARG A 722 -20.07 -23.48 13.91
C ARG A 722 -21.08 -23.97 12.90
N VAL A 723 -22.31 -23.52 13.03
CA VAL A 723 -23.38 -23.84 12.08
C VAL A 723 -24.03 -22.55 11.63
N SER A 724 -24.06 -22.33 10.32
CA SER A 724 -24.90 -21.34 9.69
C SER A 724 -25.87 -22.07 8.77
N PHE A 725 -27.15 -22.02 9.11
CA PHE A 725 -28.22 -22.78 8.48
C PHE A 725 -29.26 -21.81 7.92
N ALA A 726 -29.17 -21.57 6.61
CA ALA A 726 -29.99 -20.62 5.87
C ALA A 726 -30.00 -19.20 6.48
N PRO A 727 -28.83 -18.55 6.64
CA PRO A 727 -28.76 -17.23 7.26
C PRO A 727 -29.34 -16.12 6.36
N MET A 728 -29.50 -16.35 5.06
CA MET A 728 -29.84 -15.23 4.15
C MET A 728 -31.33 -14.94 4.04
N PHE A 729 -31.63 -13.64 3.95
CA PHE A 729 -32.89 -13.07 3.54
C PHE A 729 -33.17 -13.39 2.06
N ASP A 730 -33.83 -14.52 1.84
CA ASP A 730 -34.36 -14.89 0.53
C ASP A 730 -35.78 -14.35 0.36
N GLU A 731 -35.95 -13.30 -0.45
CA GLU A 731 -37.24 -12.64 -0.71
C GLU A 731 -38.26 -13.58 -1.37
N GLU A 732 -37.77 -14.60 -2.08
CA GLU A 732 -38.57 -15.53 -2.87
C GLU A 732 -38.93 -16.82 -2.11
N ARG A 733 -38.25 -17.10 -0.97
CA ARG A 733 -38.55 -18.29 -0.14
C ARG A 733 -39.88 -18.15 0.61
N HIS A 734 -40.81 -19.07 0.36
CA HIS A 734 -42.03 -19.24 1.15
C HIS A 734 -41.70 -19.64 2.61
N LEU A 735 -42.38 -19.04 3.59
CA LEU A 735 -42.29 -19.51 4.99
C LEU A 735 -42.97 -20.87 5.11
N ASP A 736 -42.32 -21.79 5.81
CA ASP A 736 -42.93 -23.06 6.19
C ASP A 736 -42.85 -23.24 7.71
N PRO A 737 -43.93 -22.91 8.45
CA PRO A 737 -43.97 -23.10 9.90
C PRO A 737 -43.69 -24.55 10.34
N SER A 738 -43.85 -25.54 9.46
CA SER A 738 -43.51 -26.94 9.73
C SER A 738 -42.00 -27.17 9.90
N ASN A 739 -41.16 -26.26 9.38
CA ASN A 739 -39.70 -26.28 9.49
C ASN A 739 -39.17 -25.88 10.88
N THR A 740 -40.02 -25.31 11.75
CA THR A 740 -39.60 -24.83 13.07
C THR A 740 -38.90 -25.92 13.89
N ALA A 741 -39.44 -27.15 13.90
CA ALA A 741 -38.89 -28.23 14.69
C ALA A 741 -37.49 -28.67 14.22
N ASP A 742 -37.22 -28.55 12.92
CA ASP A 742 -35.95 -28.91 12.30
C ASP A 742 -34.87 -27.85 12.59
N ALA A 743 -35.22 -26.57 12.48
CA ALA A 743 -34.34 -25.46 12.85
C ALA A 743 -34.00 -25.46 14.36
N LEU A 744 -35.00 -25.71 15.22
CA LEU A 744 -34.81 -25.77 16.67
C LEU A 744 -33.97 -26.98 17.13
N ALA A 745 -33.86 -28.03 16.32
CA ALA A 745 -33.01 -29.19 16.64
C ALA A 745 -31.52 -28.83 16.73
N LEU A 746 -31.06 -27.79 16.00
CA LEU A 746 -29.66 -27.35 16.01
C LEU A 746 -29.19 -26.85 17.38
N PHE A 747 -30.11 -26.40 18.25
CA PHE A 747 -29.78 -25.99 19.62
C PHE A 747 -29.37 -27.16 20.52
N TYR A 748 -29.60 -28.41 20.10
CA TYR A 748 -29.18 -29.62 20.83
C TYR A 748 -27.77 -30.10 20.45
N LEU A 749 -27.07 -29.37 19.58
CA LEU A 749 -25.68 -29.68 19.23
C LEU A 749 -24.77 -29.53 20.47
N PRO A 750 -23.99 -30.56 20.84
CA PRO A 750 -23.35 -30.62 22.17
C PRO A 750 -22.22 -29.61 22.35
N ASN A 751 -21.54 -29.20 21.27
CA ASN A 751 -20.38 -28.31 21.31
C ASN A 751 -20.56 -27.07 20.42
N ILE A 752 -21.81 -26.70 20.12
CA ILE A 752 -22.09 -25.52 19.30
C ILE A 752 -21.59 -24.25 19.99
N GLU A 753 -20.69 -23.53 19.34
CA GLU A 753 -20.13 -22.25 19.81
C GLU A 753 -20.80 -21.06 19.09
N ASN A 754 -21.11 -21.24 17.79
CA ASN A 754 -21.72 -20.21 16.93
C ASN A 754 -22.85 -20.83 16.12
N LEU A 755 -24.07 -20.30 16.28
CA LEU A 755 -25.25 -20.74 15.56
C LEU A 755 -25.88 -19.57 14.81
N SER A 756 -26.12 -19.75 13.52
CA SER A 756 -26.92 -18.83 12.70
C SER A 756 -28.06 -19.63 12.08
N VAL A 757 -29.31 -19.22 12.31
CA VAL A 757 -30.48 -20.05 11.99
C VAL A 757 -31.71 -19.19 11.69
N SER A 758 -32.48 -19.61 10.68
CA SER A 758 -33.82 -19.07 10.39
C SER A 758 -34.91 -19.90 11.06
N ILE A 759 -35.79 -19.26 11.83
CA ILE A 759 -36.91 -19.92 12.53
C ILE A 759 -38.22 -19.28 12.08
N ASP A 760 -39.03 -20.03 11.33
CA ASP A 760 -40.26 -19.55 10.71
C ASP A 760 -41.44 -19.51 11.70
N ASN A 761 -41.49 -18.46 12.55
CA ASN A 761 -42.62 -18.07 13.41
C ASN A 761 -43.69 -19.13 13.71
N PRO A 762 -43.43 -20.08 14.61
CA PRO A 762 -44.40 -21.11 14.91
C PRO A 762 -45.65 -20.52 15.58
N THR A 763 -46.83 -20.99 15.16
CA THR A 763 -48.11 -20.63 15.81
C THR A 763 -48.05 -20.92 17.32
N ASN A 764 -47.51 -22.08 17.71
CA ASN A 764 -47.19 -22.45 19.09
C ASN A 764 -45.70 -22.82 19.21
N PHE A 765 -44.96 -22.16 20.12
CA PHE A 765 -43.56 -22.51 20.36
C PHE A 765 -43.47 -23.82 21.15
N THR A 766 -42.80 -24.84 20.62
CA THR A 766 -42.51 -26.08 21.33
C THR A 766 -41.15 -26.60 20.89
N TRP A 767 -40.29 -26.96 21.84
CA TRP A 767 -39.01 -27.60 21.53
C TRP A 767 -39.24 -29.02 20.97
N PRO A 768 -38.40 -29.50 20.03
CA PRO A 768 -38.58 -30.80 19.38
C PRO A 768 -38.36 -32.00 20.31
N SER A 769 -37.68 -31.81 21.45
CA SER A 769 -37.51 -32.83 22.50
C SER A 769 -38.41 -32.55 23.71
N SER A 770 -38.60 -33.54 24.57
CA SER A 770 -39.42 -33.43 25.79
C SER A 770 -38.87 -32.44 26.84
N SER A 771 -37.63 -32.00 26.70
CA SER A 771 -36.96 -31.02 27.55
C SER A 771 -36.25 -29.98 26.69
N PRO A 772 -36.22 -28.68 27.06
CA PRO A 772 -35.44 -27.66 26.36
C PRO A 772 -33.94 -28.03 26.24
N PRO A 773 -33.23 -27.48 25.23
CA PRO A 773 -31.80 -27.70 25.08
C PRO A 773 -30.98 -26.89 26.10
N GLU A 774 -29.76 -27.35 26.40
CA GLU A 774 -28.77 -26.64 27.22
C GLU A 774 -27.44 -26.46 26.45
N PRO A 775 -27.39 -25.58 25.43
CA PRO A 775 -26.19 -25.34 24.62
C PRO A 775 -25.15 -24.52 25.41
N THR A 776 -24.48 -25.12 26.38
CA THR A 776 -23.57 -24.41 27.30
C THR A 776 -22.37 -23.78 26.61
N SER A 777 -22.00 -24.25 25.42
CA SER A 777 -20.88 -23.72 24.64
C SER A 777 -21.28 -22.58 23.70
N LEU A 778 -22.58 -22.29 23.54
CA LEU A 778 -23.06 -21.31 22.57
C LEU A 778 -22.77 -19.88 23.04
N GLU A 779 -21.83 -19.23 22.36
CA GLU A 779 -21.40 -17.86 22.67
C GLU A 779 -21.95 -16.84 21.67
N SER A 780 -22.26 -17.26 20.44
CA SER A 780 -22.79 -16.38 19.38
C SER A 780 -24.03 -16.98 18.71
N LEU A 781 -25.10 -16.19 18.61
CA LEU A 781 -26.36 -16.58 18.01
C LEU A 781 -26.84 -15.53 17.02
N GLU A 782 -27.18 -15.96 15.82
CA GLU A 782 -27.83 -15.13 14.80
C GLU A 782 -29.18 -15.77 14.46
N ILE A 783 -30.26 -15.00 14.59
CA ILE A 783 -31.63 -15.48 14.40
C ILE A 783 -32.29 -14.65 13.30
N PHE A 784 -32.91 -15.35 12.36
CA PHE A 784 -33.73 -14.75 11.31
C PHE A 784 -35.18 -15.20 11.42
N ARG A 785 -36.09 -14.35 10.94
CA ARG A 785 -37.53 -14.64 10.72
C ARG A 785 -38.35 -14.97 11.97
N LEU A 786 -37.77 -14.97 13.16
CA LEU A 786 -38.49 -15.13 14.42
C LEU A 786 -39.01 -13.77 14.91
N ARG A 787 -40.27 -13.70 15.33
CA ARG A 787 -40.91 -12.49 15.88
C ARG A 787 -40.72 -12.45 17.38
N GLU A 788 -40.80 -11.24 17.91
CA GLU A 788 -40.55 -10.89 19.31
C GLU A 788 -41.40 -11.72 20.30
N SER A 789 -42.63 -12.09 19.92
CA SER A 789 -43.54 -12.91 20.73
C SER A 789 -43.14 -14.38 20.87
N ARG A 790 -42.10 -14.82 20.15
CA ARG A 790 -41.57 -16.19 20.14
C ARG A 790 -40.07 -16.24 20.45
N LEU A 791 -39.46 -15.09 20.75
CA LEU A 791 -38.02 -14.98 21.00
C LEU A 791 -37.61 -15.46 22.41
N ALA A 792 -38.43 -15.17 23.43
CA ALA A 792 -38.08 -15.46 24.83
C ALA A 792 -37.74 -16.95 25.10
N PRO A 793 -38.51 -17.94 24.60
CA PRO A 793 -38.16 -19.36 24.81
C PRO A 793 -36.82 -19.78 24.22
N VAL A 794 -36.37 -19.14 23.13
CA VAL A 794 -35.05 -19.41 22.51
C VAL A 794 -33.95 -18.81 23.37
N LEU A 795 -34.09 -17.55 23.77
CA LEU A 795 -33.08 -16.86 24.58
C LEU A 795 -32.97 -17.42 26.00
N ALA A 796 -34.07 -17.90 26.59
CA ALA A 796 -34.06 -18.58 27.89
C ALA A 796 -33.23 -19.88 27.87
N ALA A 797 -33.05 -20.51 26.70
CA ALA A 797 -32.22 -21.70 26.56
C ALA A 797 -30.72 -21.38 26.41
N THR A 798 -30.31 -20.13 26.18
CA THR A 798 -28.94 -19.76 25.82
C THR A 798 -28.20 -19.02 26.95
N THR A 799 -27.88 -19.74 28.02
CA THR A 799 -27.38 -19.14 29.28
C THR A 799 -25.99 -18.50 29.22
N ASN A 800 -25.17 -18.84 28.23
CA ASN A 800 -23.80 -18.33 28.06
C ASN A 800 -23.62 -17.41 26.84
N LEU A 801 -24.73 -16.96 26.25
CA LEU A 801 -24.71 -16.16 25.04
C LEU A 801 -24.02 -14.81 25.26
N LYS A 802 -22.95 -14.53 24.49
CA LYS A 802 -22.20 -13.27 24.52
C LYS A 802 -22.57 -12.35 23.36
N LYS A 803 -22.91 -12.90 22.20
CA LYS A 803 -23.27 -12.16 20.99
C LYS A 803 -24.62 -12.60 20.46
N LEU A 804 -25.51 -11.65 20.19
CA LEU A 804 -26.81 -11.90 19.58
C LEU A 804 -27.00 -10.95 18.41
N GLN A 805 -27.24 -11.52 17.22
CA GLN A 805 -27.77 -10.79 16.07
C GLN A 805 -29.20 -11.24 15.83
N TYR A 806 -30.15 -10.32 16.00
CA TYR A 806 -31.56 -10.57 15.87
C TYR A 806 -32.11 -9.80 14.67
N ASN A 807 -32.39 -10.52 13.60
CA ASN A 807 -32.84 -9.95 12.34
C ASN A 807 -34.37 -10.02 12.26
N TRP A 808 -35.03 -8.91 12.60
CA TRP A 808 -36.48 -8.78 12.57
C TRP A 808 -36.99 -8.69 11.13
N MET A 809 -38.15 -9.28 10.85
CA MET A 809 -38.73 -9.27 9.50
C MET A 809 -40.25 -9.12 9.54
N TYR A 810 -40.80 -8.39 8.57
CA TYR A 810 -42.22 -8.36 8.27
C TYR A 810 -42.52 -8.64 6.80
N ARG A 811 -43.57 -9.43 6.56
CA ARG A 811 -44.09 -9.70 5.22
C ARG A 811 -45.61 -9.94 5.32
N PRO A 812 -46.45 -9.29 4.48
CA PRO A 812 -47.90 -9.22 4.69
C PRO A 812 -48.67 -10.52 4.44
N ASP A 813 -48.13 -11.48 3.68
CA ASP A 813 -48.76 -12.77 3.35
C ASP A 813 -48.40 -13.91 4.32
N LEU A 814 -47.72 -13.61 5.42
CA LEU A 814 -47.47 -14.55 6.52
C LEU A 814 -48.73 -14.79 7.38
N ASP A 815 -48.71 -15.84 8.22
CA ASP A 815 -49.82 -16.21 9.13
C ASP A 815 -50.44 -14.98 9.82
N LYS A 816 -51.77 -14.82 9.72
CA LYS A 816 -52.54 -13.68 10.25
C LYS A 816 -52.35 -13.45 11.75
N GLU A 817 -51.98 -14.46 12.53
CA GLU A 817 -51.75 -14.31 13.97
C GLU A 817 -50.39 -13.68 14.32
N VAL A 818 -49.40 -13.79 13.42
CA VAL A 818 -48.01 -13.34 13.64
C VAL A 818 -47.62 -12.19 12.69
N SER A 819 -48.34 -12.04 11.58
CA SER A 819 -48.14 -11.03 10.54
C SER A 819 -48.88 -9.71 10.84
N LYS A 820 -48.48 -9.03 11.92
CA LYS A 820 -48.93 -7.67 12.19
C LYS A 820 -47.84 -6.69 11.76
N HIS A 821 -48.22 -5.61 11.07
CA HIS A 821 -47.37 -4.45 10.74
C HIS A 821 -47.04 -3.61 11.99
N VAL A 822 -46.91 -4.25 13.15
CA VAL A 822 -46.65 -3.62 14.44
C VAL A 822 -45.49 -4.36 15.12
N VAL A 823 -44.46 -3.63 15.54
CA VAL A 823 -43.34 -4.12 16.36
C VAL A 823 -43.71 -3.96 17.83
N MET A 824 -43.78 -5.07 18.59
CA MET A 824 -44.01 -5.02 20.05
C MET A 824 -42.67 -4.84 20.80
N LEU A 825 -42.23 -3.60 20.99
CA LEU A 825 -40.93 -3.26 21.59
C LEU A 825 -40.82 -3.72 23.05
N ASP A 826 -41.92 -3.67 23.79
CA ASP A 826 -42.00 -4.16 25.18
C ASP A 826 -41.80 -5.68 25.26
N VAL A 827 -42.47 -6.44 24.38
CA VAL A 827 -42.32 -7.90 24.26
C VAL A 827 -40.89 -8.28 23.84
N MET A 828 -40.31 -7.54 22.90
CA MET A 828 -38.92 -7.73 22.48
C MET A 828 -37.95 -7.50 23.65
N SER A 829 -38.16 -6.42 24.41
CA SER A 829 -37.32 -6.08 25.56
C SER A 829 -37.39 -7.14 26.67
N GLU A 830 -38.57 -7.73 26.90
CA GLU A 830 -38.75 -8.84 27.85
C GLU A 830 -37.98 -10.08 27.39
N ALA A 831 -38.06 -10.43 26.11
CA ALA A 831 -37.34 -11.58 25.57
C ALA A 831 -35.81 -11.40 25.69
N LEU A 832 -35.29 -10.23 25.32
CA LEU A 832 -33.85 -9.93 25.42
C LEU A 832 -33.33 -9.99 26.87
N PHE A 833 -34.19 -9.66 27.83
CA PHE A 833 -33.86 -9.67 29.26
C PHE A 833 -33.48 -11.06 29.80
N GLU A 834 -33.87 -12.15 29.13
CA GLU A 834 -33.41 -13.52 29.44
C GLU A 834 -31.87 -13.63 29.40
N THR A 835 -31.21 -12.79 28.59
CA THR A 835 -29.75 -12.79 28.40
C THR A 835 -29.00 -11.70 29.18
N LYS A 836 -29.68 -10.99 30.10
CA LYS A 836 -29.15 -9.79 30.79
C LYS A 836 -27.80 -9.96 31.49
N ASN A 837 -27.47 -11.20 31.88
CA ASN A 837 -26.27 -11.53 32.66
C ASN A 837 -25.12 -12.10 31.80
N SER A 838 -25.35 -12.34 30.51
CA SER A 838 -24.39 -12.99 29.62
C SER A 838 -24.06 -12.15 28.38
N LEU A 839 -25.04 -11.43 27.83
CA LEU A 839 -24.90 -10.74 26.55
C LEU A 839 -23.96 -9.53 26.64
N GLU A 840 -22.95 -9.50 25.78
CA GLU A 840 -21.95 -8.42 25.65
C GLU A 840 -22.13 -7.61 24.37
N GLU A 841 -22.61 -8.23 23.29
CA GLU A 841 -22.87 -7.60 21.99
C GLU A 841 -24.27 -7.94 21.49
N LEU A 842 -25.05 -6.91 21.14
CA LEU A 842 -26.39 -7.05 20.58
C LEU A 842 -26.48 -6.26 19.28
N GLU A 843 -26.89 -6.94 18.22
CA GLU A 843 -27.25 -6.35 16.94
C GLU A 843 -28.71 -6.68 16.62
N ILE A 844 -29.49 -5.65 16.30
CA ILE A 844 -30.85 -5.78 15.82
C ILE A 844 -30.92 -5.13 14.46
N THR A 845 -31.40 -5.87 13.46
CA THR A 845 -31.70 -5.36 12.12
C THR A 845 -33.18 -5.59 11.85
N ALA A 846 -33.76 -4.88 10.88
CA ALA A 846 -35.17 -4.99 10.59
C ALA A 846 -35.48 -4.79 9.10
N GLU A 847 -36.21 -5.72 8.50
CA GLU A 847 -36.54 -5.67 7.06
C GLU A 847 -38.03 -5.93 6.79
N THR A 848 -38.54 -5.39 5.67
CA THR A 848 -39.92 -5.56 5.21
C THR A 848 -39.96 -6.00 3.76
N PHE A 849 -40.78 -7.00 3.44
CA PHE A 849 -40.92 -7.55 2.09
C PHE A 849 -42.36 -7.45 1.57
N PRO A 850 -42.57 -7.31 0.24
CA PRO A 850 -43.89 -7.36 -0.38
C PRO A 850 -44.51 -8.77 -0.30
N ALA A 851 -45.84 -8.85 -0.46
CA ALA A 851 -46.54 -10.13 -0.55
C ALA A 851 -46.05 -10.94 -1.77
N LEU A 852 -45.85 -12.24 -1.62
CA LEU A 852 -45.45 -13.17 -2.68
C LEU A 852 -46.64 -13.47 -3.62
N SER A 853 -47.87 -13.37 -3.10
CA SER A 853 -49.13 -13.72 -3.78
C SER A 853 -49.80 -12.59 -4.57
N HIS A 854 -49.34 -11.35 -4.44
CA HIS A 854 -49.92 -10.19 -5.11
C HIS A 854 -48.81 -9.25 -5.59
N GLY A 855 -48.62 -9.16 -6.91
CA GLY A 855 -47.64 -8.26 -7.52
C GLY A 855 -47.79 -6.82 -7.03
N GLU A 856 -46.64 -6.15 -6.90
CA GLU A 856 -46.48 -4.76 -6.43
C GLU A 856 -47.42 -4.39 -5.27
N TYR A 857 -47.23 -5.06 -4.14
CA TYR A 857 -47.81 -4.62 -2.86
C TYR A 857 -46.73 -3.89 -2.06
N GLU A 858 -46.80 -2.56 -2.01
CA GLU A 858 -45.99 -1.79 -1.06
C GLU A 858 -46.31 -2.22 0.38
N PRO A 859 -45.29 -2.59 1.18
CA PRO A 859 -45.52 -3.00 2.55
C PRO A 859 -46.16 -1.85 3.36
N PRO A 860 -47.19 -2.10 4.18
CA PRO A 860 -47.80 -1.06 5.00
C PRO A 860 -46.79 -0.47 5.98
N GLY A 861 -46.97 0.81 6.31
CA GLY A 861 -46.15 1.48 7.30
C GLY A 861 -46.11 0.73 8.64
N ILE A 862 -44.91 0.45 9.14
CA ILE A 862 -44.70 -0.25 10.41
C ILE A 862 -45.04 0.66 11.61
N ALA A 863 -45.88 0.18 12.52
CA ALA A 863 -46.19 0.85 13.77
C ALA A 863 -45.36 0.26 14.94
N PHE A 864 -45.10 1.07 15.96
CA PHE A 864 -44.39 0.63 17.17
C PHE A 864 -45.36 0.62 18.35
N HIS A 865 -45.27 -0.41 19.20
CA HIS A 865 -46.04 -0.52 20.44
C HIS A 865 -45.11 -0.79 21.61
N GLY A 866 -45.40 -0.19 22.75
CA GLY A 866 -44.57 -0.34 23.94
C GLY A 866 -43.24 0.41 23.81
N SER A 867 -42.23 -0.02 24.58
CA SER A 867 -40.93 0.63 24.64
C SER A 867 -39.84 -0.40 24.94
N ILE A 868 -38.64 -0.19 24.39
CA ILE A 868 -37.49 -1.09 24.59
C ILE A 868 -36.64 -0.72 25.82
N VAL A 869 -37.10 0.22 26.65
CA VAL A 869 -36.35 0.82 27.77
C VAL A 869 -35.79 -0.18 28.79
N ARG A 870 -36.38 -1.38 28.88
CA ARG A 870 -35.86 -2.45 29.75
C ARG A 870 -34.47 -2.95 29.35
N LEU A 871 -34.00 -2.67 28.12
CA LEU A 871 -32.59 -2.86 27.75
C LEU A 871 -31.63 -2.16 28.71
N ARG A 872 -32.05 -1.07 29.36
CA ARG A 872 -31.23 -0.37 30.36
C ARG A 872 -30.74 -1.27 31.51
N GLU A 873 -31.46 -2.36 31.76
CA GLU A 873 -31.13 -3.34 32.79
C GLU A 873 -30.15 -4.44 32.34
N MET A 874 -29.65 -4.40 31.10
CA MET A 874 -28.63 -5.34 30.61
C MET A 874 -27.28 -5.02 31.26
N HIS A 875 -26.74 -5.96 32.05
CA HIS A 875 -25.60 -5.67 32.95
C HIS A 875 -24.22 -5.87 32.31
N LYS A 876 -24.16 -6.55 31.15
CA LYS A 876 -22.89 -6.86 30.46
C LYS A 876 -22.81 -6.28 29.05
N LEU A 877 -23.87 -5.65 28.56
CA LEU A 877 -23.92 -5.18 27.18
C LEU A 877 -22.96 -4.00 26.98
N LYS A 878 -21.97 -4.19 26.11
CA LYS A 878 -20.94 -3.20 25.75
C LYS A 878 -21.15 -2.64 24.36
N THR A 879 -21.63 -3.46 23.43
CA THR A 879 -21.88 -3.05 22.05
C THR A 879 -23.36 -3.23 21.73
N LEU A 880 -24.00 -2.17 21.24
CA LEU A 880 -25.40 -2.16 20.83
C LEU A 880 -25.52 -1.57 19.43
N HIS A 881 -25.94 -2.39 18.47
CA HIS A 881 -26.38 -1.97 17.15
C HIS A 881 -27.89 -2.16 17.05
N ILE A 882 -28.65 -1.09 16.80
CA ILE A 882 -30.11 -1.15 16.83
C ILE A 882 -30.72 -0.07 15.93
N PRO A 883 -31.89 -0.31 15.30
CA PRO A 883 -32.56 0.73 14.53
C PRO A 883 -32.91 1.91 15.43
N TRP A 884 -32.67 3.13 14.94
CA TRP A 884 -33.01 4.37 15.66
C TRP A 884 -34.46 4.37 16.15
N THR A 885 -35.37 3.97 15.27
CA THR A 885 -36.82 3.92 15.50
C THR A 885 -37.25 2.96 16.62
N PHE A 886 -36.44 1.94 16.94
CA PHE A 886 -36.74 1.01 18.03
C PHE A 886 -36.44 1.62 19.40
N LEU A 887 -35.45 2.51 19.48
CA LEU A 887 -35.13 3.26 20.71
C LEU A 887 -36.14 4.39 20.95
N THR A 888 -36.57 5.07 19.88
CA THR A 888 -37.49 6.20 19.98
C THR A 888 -38.96 5.81 19.98
N GLY A 889 -39.31 4.60 19.51
CA GLY A 889 -40.69 4.11 19.45
C GLY A 889 -41.60 4.88 18.49
N SER A 890 -41.03 5.60 17.53
CA SER A 890 -41.77 6.39 16.54
C SER A 890 -40.99 6.51 15.22
N LYS A 891 -41.68 6.92 14.16
CA LYS A 891 -41.09 7.14 12.83
C LYS A 891 -40.47 8.54 12.72
N GLY A 892 -39.43 8.69 11.90
CA GLY A 892 -38.79 9.97 11.58
C GLY A 892 -37.64 10.39 12.52
N PHE A 893 -37.09 11.59 12.27
CA PHE A 893 -35.89 12.14 12.93
C PHE A 893 -36.13 12.77 14.30
N SER A 894 -37.32 13.33 14.53
CA SER A 894 -37.65 14.05 15.76
C SER A 894 -38.74 13.33 16.53
N THR A 895 -38.41 12.93 17.75
CA THR A 895 -39.30 12.14 18.62
C THR A 895 -39.33 12.64 20.07
N GLY A 896 -38.68 13.78 20.35
CA GLY A 896 -38.56 14.38 21.68
C GLY A 896 -37.22 14.07 22.38
N PRO A 897 -36.69 14.99 23.20
CA PRO A 897 -35.34 14.91 23.74
C PRO A 897 -35.19 13.80 24.79
N GLY A 898 -34.17 12.95 24.64
CA GLY A 898 -33.68 12.03 25.67
C GLY A 898 -34.17 10.59 25.57
N LEU A 899 -34.80 10.20 24.46
CA LEU A 899 -35.38 8.87 24.29
C LEU A 899 -34.33 7.78 24.06
N ILE A 900 -33.26 8.08 23.32
CA ILE A 900 -32.16 7.14 23.08
C ILE A 900 -31.44 6.87 24.41
N GLY A 901 -31.06 7.92 25.14
CA GLY A 901 -30.42 7.82 26.45
C GLY A 901 -31.29 7.17 27.52
N ALA A 902 -32.62 7.24 27.41
CA ALA A 902 -33.52 6.54 28.32
C ALA A 902 -33.52 5.01 28.12
N ALA A 903 -33.26 4.53 26.91
CA ALA A 903 -33.30 3.11 26.55
C ALA A 903 -31.93 2.41 26.54
N VAL A 904 -30.83 3.15 26.31
CA VAL A 904 -29.48 2.59 26.23
C VAL A 904 -28.93 2.19 27.62
N PRO A 905 -28.42 0.94 27.79
CA PRO A 905 -27.82 0.52 29.05
C PRO A 905 -26.53 1.29 29.41
N PRO A 906 -26.28 1.57 30.71
CA PRO A 906 -25.14 2.38 31.17
C PRO A 906 -23.77 1.71 30.93
N THR A 907 -23.75 0.41 30.61
CA THR A 907 -22.56 -0.37 30.31
C THR A 907 -22.13 -0.30 28.85
N VAL A 908 -22.96 0.26 27.96
CA VAL A 908 -22.66 0.36 26.54
C VAL A 908 -21.49 1.32 26.33
N GLU A 909 -20.48 0.83 25.61
CA GLU A 909 -19.30 1.57 25.18
C GLU A 909 -19.41 2.00 23.72
N HIS A 910 -20.07 1.19 22.89
CA HIS A 910 -20.21 1.41 21.45
C HIS A 910 -21.67 1.29 21.05
N LEU A 911 -22.27 2.39 20.59
CA LEU A 911 -23.62 2.43 20.06
C LEU A 911 -23.57 2.61 18.54
N ALA A 912 -24.29 1.80 17.79
CA ALA A 912 -24.51 1.99 16.36
C ALA A 912 -26.02 2.08 16.11
N LEU A 913 -26.43 3.04 15.29
CA LEU A 913 -27.82 3.33 14.98
C LEU A 913 -28.04 3.10 13.49
N ASP A 914 -29.03 2.28 13.16
CA ASP A 914 -29.44 2.03 11.78
C ASP A 914 -30.64 2.89 11.38
N GLY A 915 -30.72 3.23 10.08
CA GLY A 915 -31.76 4.03 9.45
C GLY A 915 -33.08 3.29 9.15
N PHE A 916 -33.23 2.01 9.51
CA PHE A 916 -34.46 1.25 9.23
C PHE A 916 -35.72 1.94 9.79
N PHE A 917 -36.74 2.05 8.94
CA PHE A 917 -38.03 2.71 9.19
C PHE A 917 -37.97 4.22 9.51
N MET A 918 -36.82 4.86 9.34
CA MET A 918 -36.70 6.32 9.48
C MET A 918 -37.28 7.07 8.28
N TRP A 919 -37.29 6.43 7.11
CA TRP A 919 -37.62 7.04 5.81
C TRP A 919 -38.85 6.37 5.18
N SER A 920 -39.72 7.14 4.50
CA SER A 920 -40.81 6.65 3.64
C SER A 920 -40.57 7.09 2.19
N GLU A 921 -40.89 6.27 1.18
CA GLU A 921 -40.78 6.67 -0.24
C GLU A 921 -41.72 7.84 -0.61
N ASP A 922 -42.77 8.05 0.19
CA ASP A 922 -43.74 9.15 0.06
C ASP A 922 -43.36 10.43 0.83
N ASP A 923 -42.24 10.45 1.57
CA ASP A 923 -41.85 11.63 2.33
C ASP A 923 -41.15 12.65 1.40
N ASP A 924 -41.92 13.61 0.87
CA ASP A 924 -41.42 14.86 0.28
C ASP A 924 -40.77 15.70 1.40
N TYR A 925 -39.54 15.36 1.81
CA TYR A 925 -38.81 16.18 2.78
C TYR A 925 -38.51 17.55 2.17
N GLU A 926 -39.08 18.62 2.75
CA GLU A 926 -38.72 20.01 2.40
C GLU A 926 -37.28 20.36 2.84
N GLU A 927 -36.70 19.57 3.76
CA GLU A 927 -35.38 19.76 4.39
C GLU A 927 -34.48 18.53 4.16
N ASP A 928 -33.16 18.71 4.23
CA ASP A 928 -32.20 17.64 3.93
C ASP A 928 -32.28 16.51 4.99
N PRO A 929 -32.56 15.26 4.57
CA PRO A 929 -32.67 14.09 5.45
C PRO A 929 -31.44 13.85 6.34
N ASP A 930 -30.24 14.09 5.81
CA ASP A 930 -28.98 13.92 6.55
C ASP A 930 -28.82 15.04 7.59
N GLU A 931 -29.27 16.26 7.28
CA GLU A 931 -29.28 17.38 8.24
C GLU A 931 -30.26 17.11 9.40
N LEU A 932 -31.47 16.63 9.09
CA LEU A 932 -32.47 16.25 10.10
C LEU A 932 -31.99 15.15 11.03
N MET A 933 -31.24 14.16 10.52
CA MET A 933 -30.61 13.11 11.33
C MET A 933 -29.56 13.69 12.29
N VAL A 934 -28.65 14.51 11.79
CA VAL A 934 -27.61 15.13 12.62
C VAL A 934 -28.23 16.08 13.65
N GLU A 935 -29.31 16.77 13.31
CA GLU A 935 -30.08 17.62 14.22
C GLU A 935 -30.81 16.85 15.31
N GLY A 936 -31.53 15.78 14.95
CA GLY A 936 -32.19 14.93 15.92
C GLY A 936 -31.21 14.31 16.91
N PHE A 937 -30.01 13.94 16.45
CA PHE A 937 -28.97 13.43 17.36
C PHE A 937 -28.33 14.53 18.21
N ALA A 938 -28.18 15.74 17.68
CA ALA A 938 -27.73 16.90 18.45
C ALA A 938 -28.69 17.19 19.61
N GLU A 939 -30.01 17.20 19.36
CA GLU A 939 -31.03 17.38 20.40
C GLU A 939 -30.95 16.31 21.50
N GLU A 940 -30.67 15.06 21.12
CA GLU A 940 -30.48 13.96 22.07
C GLU A 940 -29.25 14.17 22.97
N LEU A 941 -28.11 14.60 22.41
CA LEU A 941 -26.92 14.92 23.19
C LEU A 941 -27.14 16.13 24.10
N GLU A 942 -27.80 17.17 23.59
CA GLU A 942 -28.10 18.41 24.31
C GLU A 942 -29.13 18.19 25.43
N SER A 943 -30.02 17.19 25.32
CA SER A 943 -30.92 16.78 26.40
C SER A 943 -30.18 16.29 27.65
N GLY A 944 -28.92 15.87 27.49
CA GLY A 944 -28.09 15.27 28.54
C GLY A 944 -28.43 13.82 28.89
N ALA A 945 -29.43 13.21 28.25
CA ALA A 945 -29.84 11.84 28.57
C ALA A 945 -28.72 10.81 28.28
N LEU A 946 -28.02 10.95 27.14
CA LEU A 946 -26.89 10.09 26.78
C LEU A 946 -25.66 10.29 27.66
N LEU A 947 -25.50 11.47 28.27
CA LEU A 947 -24.38 11.75 29.21
C LEU A 947 -24.47 10.91 30.50
N HIS A 948 -25.63 10.32 30.79
CA HIS A 948 -25.79 9.36 31.88
C HIS A 948 -25.19 7.97 31.56
N VAL A 949 -24.91 7.67 30.29
CA VAL A 949 -24.24 6.43 29.85
C VAL A 949 -22.73 6.61 29.98
N LYS A 950 -22.22 6.53 31.22
CA LYS A 950 -20.81 6.83 31.55
C LYS A 950 -19.76 6.02 30.78
N SER A 951 -20.14 4.86 30.24
CA SER A 951 -19.21 3.97 29.55
C SER A 951 -19.10 4.27 28.06
N LEU A 952 -19.99 5.12 27.50
CA LEU A 952 -20.11 5.40 26.07
C LEU A 952 -18.85 6.10 25.55
N LYS A 953 -18.21 5.50 24.55
CA LYS A 953 -16.99 5.97 23.89
C LYS A 953 -17.23 6.40 22.45
N SER A 954 -18.14 5.71 21.76
CA SER A 954 -18.45 6.03 20.37
C SER A 954 -19.91 5.82 20.01
N VAL A 955 -20.41 6.65 19.10
CA VAL A 955 -21.71 6.48 18.45
C VAL A 955 -21.54 6.52 16.93
N CYS A 956 -22.04 5.48 16.25
CA CYS A 956 -22.17 5.47 14.80
C CYS A 956 -23.61 5.79 14.41
N LEU A 957 -23.81 6.88 13.69
CA LEU A 957 -25.10 7.28 13.13
C LEU A 957 -25.43 6.48 11.86
N PRO A 958 -26.72 6.48 11.43
CA PRO A 958 -27.12 5.88 10.16
C PRO A 958 -26.30 6.41 8.98
N GLY A 959 -26.16 5.58 7.94
CA GLY A 959 -25.47 5.98 6.71
C GLY A 959 -26.24 7.03 5.91
N SER A 960 -25.51 7.88 5.18
CA SER A 960 -26.09 8.93 4.34
C SER A 960 -27.01 8.35 3.26
N LEU A 961 -28.07 9.10 2.94
CA LEU A 961 -28.95 8.78 1.80
C LEU A 961 -28.33 9.15 0.44
N TYR A 962 -27.26 9.95 0.41
CA TYR A 962 -26.65 10.45 -0.81
C TYR A 962 -25.41 9.65 -1.24
N ILE A 963 -25.31 9.37 -2.54
CA ILE A 963 -24.15 8.74 -3.18
C ILE A 963 -23.00 9.75 -3.15
N GLY A 964 -22.18 9.70 -2.10
CA GLY A 964 -21.12 10.66 -1.81
C GLY A 964 -20.89 10.93 -0.32
N GLY A 965 -21.76 10.43 0.56
CA GLY A 965 -21.66 10.62 2.01
C GLY A 965 -22.32 11.90 2.51
N LEU A 966 -22.13 12.19 3.80
CA LEU A 966 -22.70 13.38 4.44
C LEU A 966 -22.16 14.68 3.82
N SER A 967 -22.98 15.73 3.81
CA SER A 967 -22.55 17.07 3.39
C SER A 967 -21.48 17.64 4.32
N ASP A 968 -20.65 18.56 3.83
CA ASP A 968 -19.66 19.28 4.65
C ASP A 968 -20.31 19.97 5.87
N ILE A 969 -21.57 20.39 5.76
CA ILE A 969 -22.33 21.03 6.85
C ILE A 969 -22.59 20.01 7.97
N CYS A 970 -23.10 18.84 7.60
CA CYS A 970 -23.34 17.72 8.52
C CYS A 970 -22.05 17.23 9.18
N GLU A 971 -20.98 17.04 8.40
CA GLU A 971 -19.68 16.61 8.95
C GLU A 971 -19.10 17.62 9.95
N ASN A 972 -19.17 18.91 9.63
CA ASN A 972 -18.67 19.95 10.55
C ASN A 972 -19.51 20.02 11.83
N LYS A 973 -20.83 19.82 11.74
CA LYS A 973 -21.73 19.78 12.90
C LYS A 973 -21.47 18.55 13.78
N MET A 974 -21.24 17.39 13.18
CA MET A 974 -20.82 16.18 13.91
C MET A 974 -19.49 16.41 14.65
N ARG A 975 -18.47 16.97 13.99
CA ARG A 975 -17.18 17.30 14.64
C ARG A 975 -17.35 18.28 15.82
N ALA A 976 -18.22 19.28 15.68
CA ALA A 976 -18.51 20.20 16.77
C ALA A 976 -19.15 19.49 17.99
N LEU A 977 -20.04 18.52 17.75
CA LEU A 977 -20.63 17.69 18.81
C LEU A 977 -19.59 16.75 19.45
N GLU A 978 -18.68 16.15 18.66
CA GLU A 978 -17.57 15.34 19.18
C GLU A 978 -16.70 16.13 20.17
N ASP A 979 -16.29 17.34 19.77
CA ASP A 979 -15.46 18.23 20.58
C ASP A 979 -16.20 18.69 21.85
N GLN A 980 -17.50 18.98 21.73
CA GLN A 980 -18.32 19.47 22.84
C GLN A 980 -18.55 18.40 23.91
N PHE A 981 -18.78 17.15 23.51
CA PHE A 981 -19.20 16.07 24.42
C PHE A 981 -18.12 15.01 24.67
N GLY A 982 -16.96 15.08 24.00
CA GLY A 982 -15.84 14.15 24.20
C GLY A 982 -16.16 12.72 23.77
N LEU A 983 -17.01 12.57 22.76
CA LEU A 983 -17.59 11.33 22.26
C LEU A 983 -17.19 11.14 20.80
N ALA A 984 -16.69 9.97 20.40
CA ALA A 984 -16.34 9.72 19.00
C ALA A 984 -17.62 9.47 18.18
N LEU A 985 -17.87 10.29 17.16
CA LEU A 985 -19.02 10.19 16.28
C LEU A 985 -18.57 9.78 14.87
N SER A 986 -19.25 8.77 14.33
CA SER A 986 -19.08 8.31 12.96
C SER A 986 -20.43 8.08 12.30
N TYR A 987 -20.45 7.74 11.03
CA TYR A 987 -21.65 7.30 10.31
C TYR A 987 -21.31 6.08 9.44
N ASP A 988 -22.32 5.26 9.12
CA ASP A 988 -22.10 4.04 8.34
C ASP A 988 -21.78 4.38 6.86
N LYS A 989 -20.62 3.92 6.37
CA LYS A 989 -20.14 4.12 5.00
C LYS A 989 -20.50 2.98 4.04
N ARG A 990 -21.20 1.94 4.51
CA ARG A 990 -21.51 0.72 3.72
C ARG A 990 -22.38 0.94 2.46
N ARG A 991 -22.88 2.15 2.21
CA ARG A 991 -23.58 2.54 0.97
C ARG A 991 -22.68 3.14 -0.13
N GLU A 992 -21.37 3.27 0.09
CA GLU A 992 -20.37 3.69 -0.94
C GLU A 992 -20.03 2.60 -1.97
#